data_AF-A0A7K4CRG2-F1
#
_entry.id   AF-A0A7K4CRG2-F1
#
_cell.length_a   1.000
_cell.length_b   1.000
_cell.length_c   1.000
_cell.angle_alpha   90.00
_cell.angle_beta   90.00
_cell.angle_gamma   90.00
#
_symmetry.space_group_name_H-M   'P 1'
#
loop_
_entity.id
_entity.type
_entity.pdbx_description
1 polymer ?
#
loop_
_entity_poly.entity_id
_entity_poly.type
_entity_poly.pdbx_seq_one_letter_code
_entity_poly.pdbx_strand_id
1 'polypeptide(L)'
;MIARKSVIILITTFLIKILDVVIFYLATNKYTLTDFYYLTMARAIFTFFILFADLNFNLAHVKKMAERTHSRNTYFTTYFVFKIILLPIVSMLFIAIIDIQTMMGMLPDVPELRGTMWFILAASVVNSLNLVYQGSFQAEMKISRMQAGNVIAIAIKSILTIYIVFFVEGFLFFVSLFLVYELITLGINIVLGRAYRFTSINRGLMREYIKFGAFFLVLNSTQIFYTNFGPLILQQTLGEPPLAVYYVISRLLSFFTIIQTSLNALFLPHISSSLKNNDIPDIRDKITLYQKYMLIIWGVVVITCFGVGKILLGYLGAGGAYEQQGLALFLFQIVTYFSWAWMPYYLMIMLKEDPKFMIVVVTSLVFSLISWFLLPGVLGIISIEFGKHFAEIPNVIFITYYVQKKFGFGKPGKNAIITILLTILFIVIELILGLNRLQGAGAIILTMMLLLVYIVLLFMFRVLKVADIEFFKGVMSPRQLYLEIRSDSTNSWITPGKLENGNGNHHLISPNLVIPMENEKNNSIVQGHQESKGIRALLAPINELLGWIKKFLDHEKIQDRIDGIARRFTSLFEKRQLLMLMAVVVVAFILRATLVNMSYPLIDDNFHYMIKAIEISKGNWTPMQPWGMGWSIILAPFMAMMNSSSIFEKMLFISFLSLVFEAAAIIPLFYSTKLLVNHRVAIIASVLYAVFIPDRAIALLGMTEPAYVFLVLLAFTFILKSKDNWKYLVPAGLVSGLILESRSSGIMAVVALFLAILFTRKDPAMKAMIKHVVIFGVFFLALAGPFMAWRAAWFGSPFEYGPNTKLFIDDFALAWAENHPEAPSIFEYLASHSLFQVADRFIIDGLAREFYQFFILLFPLVLFVFFIVGLLKITIDKQRRVLVLVLIALFLLSSISYAFLSNQRHLLVLIPFAMVLAAYGMVKIVSSLHVRRKKVIMAVLLGACCLSMIIPPVQERFSGSPDDLSSFQYIVARNRSALVWGKWIAENLHNSRIAFIPPEVLSCVTATMVYFDDVVASPSPYGALYTP
;
A
#
# COMPACT_ATOMS: atom_id res chain seq x y z
N MET A 1 30.13 20.76 -6.99
CA MET A 1 30.48 19.94 -8.17
C MET A 1 29.51 18.77 -8.36
N ILE A 2 29.54 17.71 -7.51
CA ILE A 2 28.69 16.51 -7.65
C ILE A 2 27.20 16.84 -7.83
N ALA A 3 26.63 17.68 -6.95
CA ALA A 3 25.22 18.09 -7.04
C ALA A 3 24.87 18.82 -8.35
N ARG A 4 25.80 19.60 -8.95
CA ARG A 4 25.56 20.31 -10.21
C ARG A 4 25.56 19.35 -11.40
N LYS A 5 26.49 18.40 -11.44
CA LYS A 5 26.50 17.34 -12.46
C LYS A 5 25.24 16.47 -12.38
N SER A 6 24.72 16.19 -11.17
CA SER A 6 23.43 15.50 -10.99
C SER A 6 22.27 16.29 -11.60
N VAL A 7 22.25 17.60 -11.42
CA VAL A 7 21.19 18.47 -11.97
C VAL A 7 21.24 18.52 -13.50
N ILE A 8 22.43 18.50 -14.12
CA ILE A 8 22.55 18.43 -15.60
C ILE A 8 21.94 17.13 -16.13
N ILE A 9 22.31 15.98 -15.54
CA ILE A 9 21.73 14.68 -15.93
C ILE A 9 20.21 14.74 -15.75
N LEU A 10 19.75 15.20 -14.58
CA LEU A 10 18.34 15.26 -14.27
C LEU A 10 17.56 16.14 -15.25
N ILE A 11 18.03 17.35 -15.58
CA ILE A 11 17.37 18.25 -16.54
C ILE A 11 17.30 17.62 -17.94
N THR A 12 18.42 17.07 -18.42
CA THR A 12 18.46 16.46 -19.77
C THR A 12 17.55 15.23 -19.87
N THR A 13 17.57 14.35 -18.87
CA THR A 13 16.71 13.16 -18.84
C THR A 13 15.24 13.50 -18.57
N PHE A 14 14.96 14.58 -17.83
CA PHE A 14 13.60 15.08 -17.60
C PHE A 14 12.95 15.56 -18.89
N LEU A 15 13.66 16.36 -19.69
CA LEU A 15 13.19 16.82 -21.01
C LEU A 15 12.88 15.64 -21.94
N ILE A 16 13.78 14.65 -21.98
CA ILE A 16 13.61 13.40 -22.73
C ILE A 16 12.30 12.70 -22.36
N LYS A 17 11.94 12.67 -21.07
CA LYS A 17 10.77 11.91 -20.63
C LYS A 17 9.45 12.64 -20.65
N ILE A 18 9.45 13.97 -20.64
CA ILE A 18 8.25 14.71 -21.04
C ILE A 18 7.88 14.36 -22.48
N LEU A 19 8.87 14.31 -23.38
CA LEU A 19 8.63 13.91 -24.77
C LEU A 19 8.12 12.47 -24.86
N ASP A 20 8.70 11.53 -24.11
CA ASP A 20 8.16 10.16 -24.02
C ASP A 20 6.68 10.16 -23.61
N VAL A 21 6.28 10.90 -22.57
CA VAL A 21 4.88 10.93 -22.09
C VAL A 21 3.93 11.47 -23.16
N VAL A 22 4.31 12.54 -23.85
CA VAL A 22 3.50 13.10 -24.97
C VAL A 22 3.37 12.09 -26.11
N ILE A 23 4.45 11.39 -26.45
CA ILE A 23 4.43 10.33 -27.46
C ILE A 23 3.49 9.20 -27.08
N PHE A 24 3.54 8.75 -25.82
CA PHE A 24 2.66 7.68 -25.34
C PHE A 24 1.21 8.11 -25.33
N TYR A 25 0.90 9.36 -24.96
CA TYR A 25 -0.44 9.93 -25.07
C TYR A 25 -0.96 9.89 -26.51
N LEU A 26 -0.15 10.27 -27.49
CA LEU A 26 -0.55 10.21 -28.90
C LEU A 26 -0.74 8.76 -29.36
N ALA A 27 0.11 7.84 -28.91
CA ALA A 27 0.04 6.42 -29.27
C ALA A 27 -1.19 5.71 -28.66
N THR A 28 -1.55 5.99 -27.40
CA THR A 28 -2.72 5.38 -26.73
C THR A 28 -4.05 5.84 -27.31
N ASN A 29 -4.08 7.00 -27.97
CA ASN A 29 -5.26 7.47 -28.69
C ASN A 29 -5.39 6.89 -30.11
N LYS A 30 -4.33 6.26 -30.64
CA LYS A 30 -4.31 5.69 -32.01
C LYS A 30 -4.39 4.16 -32.04
N TYR A 31 -3.66 3.49 -31.15
CA TYR A 31 -3.50 2.04 -31.16
C TYR A 31 -4.37 1.35 -30.11
N THR A 32 -4.63 0.06 -30.30
CA THR A 32 -5.55 -0.72 -29.44
C THR A 32 -4.87 -1.23 -28.17
N LEU A 33 -5.66 -1.67 -27.18
CA LEU A 33 -5.13 -2.33 -25.98
C LEU A 33 -4.35 -3.61 -26.33
N THR A 34 -4.81 -4.38 -27.31
CA THR A 34 -4.16 -5.63 -27.76
C THR A 34 -2.75 -5.36 -28.32
N ASP A 35 -2.55 -4.24 -29.03
CA ASP A 35 -1.22 -3.83 -29.51
C ASP A 35 -0.23 -3.62 -28.35
N PHE A 36 -0.67 -2.91 -27.30
CA PHE A 36 0.16 -2.69 -26.11
C PHE A 36 0.35 -3.96 -25.28
N TYR A 37 -0.61 -4.90 -25.30
CA TYR A 37 -0.46 -6.22 -24.71
C TYR A 37 0.71 -6.99 -25.36
N TYR A 38 0.77 -7.04 -26.69
CA TYR A 38 1.89 -7.70 -27.40
C TYR A 38 3.25 -7.09 -27.07
N LEU A 39 3.30 -5.76 -26.98
CA LEU A 39 4.52 -5.05 -26.57
C LEU A 39 4.92 -5.36 -25.13
N THR A 40 3.95 -5.57 -24.24
CA THR A 40 4.19 -5.98 -22.84
C THR A 40 4.83 -7.36 -22.79
N MET A 41 4.22 -8.34 -23.48
CA MET A 41 4.70 -9.72 -23.51
C MET A 41 6.10 -9.83 -24.11
N ALA A 42 6.31 -9.21 -25.27
CA ALA A 42 7.60 -9.27 -25.95
C ALA A 42 8.74 -8.68 -25.08
N ARG A 43 8.49 -7.59 -24.35
CA ARG A 43 9.47 -7.02 -23.42
C ARG A 43 9.69 -7.87 -22.17
N ALA A 44 8.62 -8.43 -21.60
CA ALA A 44 8.72 -9.27 -20.42
C ALA A 44 9.60 -10.50 -20.70
N ILE A 45 9.37 -11.18 -21.83
CA ILE A 45 10.19 -12.32 -22.28
C ILE A 45 11.62 -11.85 -22.53
N PHE A 46 11.82 -10.81 -23.34
CA PHE A 46 13.17 -10.36 -23.72
C PHE A 46 14.02 -9.93 -22.51
N THR A 47 13.43 -9.38 -21.45
CA THR A 47 14.20 -8.88 -20.31
C THR A 47 14.96 -9.99 -19.57
N PHE A 48 14.49 -11.24 -19.61
CA PHE A 48 15.25 -12.39 -19.08
C PHE A 48 16.54 -12.66 -19.85
N PHE A 49 16.56 -12.36 -21.15
CA PHE A 49 17.70 -12.60 -22.03
C PHE A 49 18.77 -11.51 -21.93
N ILE A 50 18.39 -10.29 -21.53
CA ILE A 50 19.33 -9.20 -21.24
C ILE A 50 20.39 -9.64 -20.22
N LEU A 51 20.04 -10.52 -19.27
CA LEU A 51 20.98 -11.08 -18.31
C LEU A 51 22.18 -11.73 -19.00
N PHE A 52 21.91 -12.54 -20.02
CA PHE A 52 22.93 -13.27 -20.76
C PHE A 52 23.67 -12.36 -21.77
N ALA A 53 23.03 -11.26 -22.21
CA ALA A 53 23.62 -10.31 -23.16
C ALA A 53 24.74 -9.43 -22.58
N ASP A 54 24.78 -9.26 -21.26
CA ASP A 54 25.83 -8.49 -20.59
C ASP A 54 26.58 -9.28 -19.52
N LEU A 55 25.98 -10.31 -18.89
CA LEU A 55 26.53 -11.02 -17.72
C LEU A 55 27.04 -10.06 -16.62
N ASN A 56 26.44 -8.87 -16.56
CA ASN A 56 26.83 -7.73 -15.73
C ASN A 56 28.26 -7.19 -15.95
N PHE A 57 28.84 -7.41 -17.13
CA PHE A 57 30.16 -6.91 -17.48
C PHE A 57 30.22 -5.40 -17.65
N ASN A 58 29.10 -4.71 -17.87
CA ASN A 58 29.08 -3.24 -17.90
C ASN A 58 29.56 -2.63 -16.57
N LEU A 59 29.02 -3.09 -15.44
CA LEU A 59 29.45 -2.62 -14.11
C LEU A 59 30.91 -2.97 -13.83
N ALA A 60 31.36 -4.16 -14.25
CA ALA A 60 32.76 -4.56 -14.14
C ALA A 60 33.67 -3.62 -14.94
N HIS A 61 33.27 -3.30 -16.17
CA HIS A 61 33.99 -2.41 -17.06
C HIS A 61 34.10 -1.00 -16.48
N VAL A 62 32.99 -0.41 -16.03
CA VAL A 62 32.98 0.93 -15.42
C VAL A 62 33.88 0.97 -14.18
N LYS A 63 33.75 0.00 -13.27
CA LYS A 63 34.58 -0.08 -12.05
C LYS A 63 36.07 -0.18 -12.39
N LYS A 64 36.45 -1.15 -13.22
CA LYS A 64 37.85 -1.45 -13.52
C LYS A 64 38.53 -0.36 -14.34
N MET A 65 37.81 0.23 -15.30
CA MET A 65 38.33 1.35 -16.06
C MET A 65 38.51 2.60 -15.19
N ALA A 66 37.62 2.84 -14.22
CA ALA A 66 37.77 3.93 -13.24
C ALA A 66 38.97 3.73 -12.29
N GLU A 67 39.35 2.48 -12.00
CA GLU A 67 40.54 2.14 -11.19
C GLU A 67 41.87 2.39 -11.93
N ARG A 68 41.85 2.62 -13.25
CA ARG A 68 42.99 3.01 -14.12
C ARG A 68 44.20 2.07 -14.11
N THR A 69 43.99 0.76 -13.99
CA THR A 69 45.12 -0.22 -13.96
C THR A 69 45.69 -0.58 -15.34
N HIS A 70 44.97 -0.32 -16.43
CA HIS A 70 45.38 -0.59 -17.82
C HIS A 70 45.08 0.63 -18.71
N SER A 71 45.56 0.62 -19.95
CA SER A 71 45.25 1.68 -20.93
C SER A 71 43.75 1.72 -21.26
N ARG A 72 43.20 2.92 -21.50
CA ARG A 72 41.78 3.10 -21.84
C ARG A 72 41.32 2.27 -23.06
N ASN A 73 42.21 2.12 -24.04
CA ASN A 73 41.94 1.41 -25.29
C ASN A 73 41.85 -0.10 -25.08
N THR A 74 42.65 -0.65 -24.15
CA THR A 74 42.63 -2.07 -23.77
C THR A 74 41.31 -2.44 -23.09
N TYR A 75 40.80 -1.57 -22.20
CA TYR A 75 39.50 -1.73 -21.55
C TYR A 75 38.36 -1.74 -22.56
N PHE A 76 38.32 -0.72 -23.43
CA PHE A 76 37.32 -0.59 -24.48
C PHE A 76 37.31 -1.80 -25.41
N THR A 77 38.48 -2.22 -25.90
CA THR A 77 38.62 -3.36 -26.83
C THR A 77 38.18 -4.67 -26.18
N THR A 78 38.61 -4.92 -24.94
CA THR A 78 38.27 -6.17 -24.24
C THR A 78 36.76 -6.26 -23.98
N TYR A 79 36.11 -5.16 -23.58
CA TYR A 79 34.66 -5.14 -23.37
C TYR A 79 33.86 -5.29 -24.67
N PHE A 80 34.31 -4.61 -25.75
CA PHE A 80 33.70 -4.74 -27.08
C PHE A 80 33.72 -6.19 -27.58
N VAL A 81 34.87 -6.88 -27.46
CA VAL A 81 35.00 -8.28 -27.90
C VAL A 81 34.09 -9.20 -27.09
N PHE A 82 33.97 -9.00 -25.77
CA PHE A 82 32.99 -9.75 -24.97
C PHE A 82 31.56 -9.60 -25.49
N LYS A 83 31.16 -8.38 -25.85
CA LYS A 83 29.82 -8.12 -26.39
C LYS A 83 29.57 -8.81 -27.71
N ILE A 84 30.52 -8.76 -28.63
CA ILE A 84 30.41 -9.43 -29.94
C ILE A 84 30.30 -10.96 -29.79
N ILE A 85 30.95 -11.56 -28.81
CA ILE A 85 30.86 -13.01 -28.55
C ILE A 85 29.52 -13.39 -27.92
N LEU A 86 29.01 -12.61 -26.97
CA LEU A 86 27.78 -12.93 -26.24
C LEU A 86 26.53 -12.73 -27.10
N LEU A 87 26.52 -11.73 -27.99
CA LEU A 87 25.32 -11.34 -28.74
C LEU A 87 24.70 -12.47 -29.59
N PRO A 88 25.46 -13.23 -30.41
CA PRO A 88 24.90 -14.33 -31.20
C PRO A 88 24.29 -15.44 -30.33
N ILE A 89 24.95 -15.79 -29.22
CA ILE A 89 24.50 -16.84 -28.30
C ILE A 89 23.14 -16.47 -27.71
N VAL A 90 22.99 -15.22 -27.28
CA VAL A 90 21.74 -14.75 -26.67
C VAL A 90 20.62 -14.64 -27.69
N SER A 91 20.92 -14.17 -28.90
CA SER A 91 19.93 -14.13 -29.99
C SER A 91 19.44 -15.53 -30.35
N MET A 92 20.34 -16.53 -30.44
CA MET A 92 19.95 -17.93 -30.71
C MET A 92 19.07 -18.50 -29.59
N LEU A 93 19.42 -18.26 -28.32
CA LEU A 93 18.60 -18.70 -27.18
C LEU A 93 17.22 -18.05 -27.16
N PHE A 94 17.13 -16.75 -27.50
CA PHE A 94 15.86 -16.03 -27.56
C PHE A 94 14.94 -16.61 -28.63
N ILE A 95 15.49 -16.86 -29.83
CA ILE A 95 14.76 -17.46 -30.95
C ILE A 95 14.24 -18.86 -30.57
N ALA A 96 15.14 -19.72 -30.07
CA ALA A 96 14.78 -21.09 -29.71
C ALA A 96 13.66 -21.16 -28.66
N ILE A 97 13.66 -20.26 -27.67
CA ILE A 97 12.63 -20.24 -26.63
C ILE A 97 11.29 -19.72 -27.16
N ILE A 98 11.28 -18.74 -28.07
CA ILE A 98 10.04 -18.30 -28.72
C ILE A 98 9.43 -19.45 -29.52
N ASP A 99 10.25 -20.17 -30.28
CA ASP A 99 9.80 -21.31 -31.06
C ASP A 99 9.24 -22.42 -30.15
N ILE A 100 9.92 -22.73 -29.02
CA ILE A 100 9.42 -23.69 -28.04
C ILE A 100 8.10 -23.23 -27.41
N GLN A 101 7.98 -21.97 -27.00
CA GLN A 101 6.78 -21.47 -26.32
C GLN A 101 5.57 -21.39 -27.26
N THR A 102 5.79 -21.07 -28.53
CA THR A 102 4.74 -21.11 -29.56
C THR A 102 4.33 -22.55 -29.86
N MET A 103 5.29 -23.50 -29.97
CA MET A 103 5.00 -24.93 -30.12
C MET A 103 4.21 -25.51 -28.93
N MET A 104 4.46 -25.04 -27.72
CA MET A 104 3.75 -25.46 -26.50
C MET A 104 2.39 -24.77 -26.31
N GLY A 105 1.97 -23.89 -27.23
CA GLY A 105 0.70 -23.14 -27.13
C GLY A 105 0.66 -22.12 -25.99
N MET A 106 1.83 -21.75 -25.43
CA MET A 106 1.92 -20.78 -24.33
C MET A 106 1.96 -19.33 -24.81
N LEU A 107 2.24 -19.10 -26.10
CA LEU A 107 2.22 -17.79 -26.75
C LEU A 107 1.28 -17.80 -27.96
N PRO A 108 0.49 -16.74 -28.18
CA PRO A 108 -0.31 -16.60 -29.40
C PRO A 108 0.60 -16.58 -30.63
N ASP A 109 0.30 -17.39 -31.64
CA ASP A 109 1.00 -17.34 -32.93
C ASP A 109 0.39 -16.26 -33.83
N VAL A 110 0.70 -15.00 -33.51
CA VAL A 110 0.16 -13.81 -34.19
C VAL A 110 1.31 -13.01 -34.83
N PRO A 111 1.19 -12.59 -36.12
CA PRO A 111 2.25 -11.87 -36.83
C PRO A 111 2.73 -10.59 -36.12
N GLU A 112 1.82 -9.86 -35.50
CA GLU A 112 2.08 -8.61 -34.77
C GLU A 112 2.96 -8.86 -33.54
N LEU A 113 2.71 -9.94 -32.81
CA LEU A 113 3.52 -10.34 -31.65
C LEU A 113 4.93 -10.76 -32.08
N ARG A 114 5.04 -11.62 -33.11
CA ARG A 114 6.33 -12.03 -33.68
C ARG A 114 7.13 -10.83 -34.18
N GLY A 115 6.50 -9.95 -34.96
CA GLY A 115 7.12 -8.71 -35.46
C GLY A 115 7.63 -7.82 -34.31
N THR A 116 6.84 -7.68 -33.25
CA THR A 116 7.23 -6.91 -32.06
C THR A 116 8.45 -7.51 -31.36
N MET A 117 8.52 -8.84 -31.22
CA MET A 117 9.67 -9.54 -30.65
C MET A 117 10.94 -9.34 -31.49
N TRP A 118 10.85 -9.41 -32.82
CA TRP A 118 11.98 -9.21 -33.72
C TRP A 118 12.57 -7.81 -33.61
N PHE A 119 11.74 -6.77 -33.60
CA PHE A 119 12.20 -5.39 -33.42
C PHE A 119 12.84 -5.16 -32.05
N ILE A 120 12.31 -5.76 -30.97
CA ILE A 120 12.91 -5.65 -29.64
C ILE A 120 14.27 -6.35 -29.58
N LEU A 121 14.40 -7.54 -30.16
CA LEU A 121 15.67 -8.25 -30.25
C LEU A 121 16.70 -7.41 -31.01
N ALA A 122 16.35 -6.94 -32.21
CA ALA A 122 17.23 -6.13 -33.04
C ALA A 122 17.67 -4.85 -32.33
N ALA A 123 16.74 -4.11 -31.72
CA ALA A 123 17.05 -2.89 -30.95
C ALA A 123 18.04 -3.19 -29.81
N SER A 124 17.87 -4.33 -29.14
CA SER A 124 18.69 -4.69 -28.00
C SER A 124 20.10 -5.17 -28.36
N VAL A 125 20.27 -5.77 -29.53
CA VAL A 125 21.59 -6.06 -30.11
C VAL A 125 22.36 -4.76 -30.32
N VAL A 126 21.71 -3.74 -30.91
CA VAL A 126 22.31 -2.41 -31.11
C VAL A 126 22.59 -1.72 -29.77
N ASN A 127 21.65 -1.76 -28.82
CA ASN A 127 21.85 -1.20 -27.48
C ASN A 127 23.05 -1.83 -26.75
N SER A 128 23.29 -3.12 -26.93
CA SER A 128 24.45 -3.79 -26.32
C SER A 128 25.79 -3.25 -26.82
N LEU A 129 25.85 -2.74 -28.06
CA LEU A 129 27.01 -2.04 -28.58
C LEU A 129 27.09 -0.60 -28.04
N ASN A 130 25.95 0.08 -27.89
CA ASN A 130 25.88 1.39 -27.24
C ASN A 130 26.47 1.38 -25.83
N LEU A 131 26.20 0.32 -25.05
CA LEU A 131 26.72 0.17 -23.68
C LEU A 131 28.26 0.18 -23.61
N VAL A 132 28.96 -0.27 -24.65
CA VAL A 132 30.45 -0.24 -24.68
C VAL A 132 30.95 1.21 -24.61
N TYR A 133 30.38 2.08 -25.45
CA TYR A 133 30.74 3.50 -25.48
C TYR A 133 30.26 4.23 -24.22
N GLN A 134 29.00 4.02 -23.83
CA GLN A 134 28.42 4.67 -22.66
C GLN A 134 29.15 4.30 -21.37
N GLY A 135 29.47 3.03 -21.16
CA GLY A 135 30.25 2.56 -20.01
C GLY A 135 31.65 3.17 -19.98
N SER A 136 32.31 3.29 -21.14
CA SER A 136 33.62 3.95 -21.24
C SER A 136 33.55 5.46 -20.95
N PHE A 137 32.52 6.16 -21.42
CA PHE A 137 32.31 7.58 -21.09
C PHE A 137 32.02 7.78 -19.60
N GLN A 138 31.22 6.89 -19.01
CA GLN A 138 30.86 6.92 -17.59
C GLN A 138 32.09 6.70 -16.70
N ALA A 139 32.94 5.72 -17.04
CA ALA A 139 34.17 5.43 -16.30
C ALA A 139 35.14 6.62 -16.27
N GLU A 140 35.20 7.40 -17.36
CA GLU A 140 36.02 8.61 -17.45
C GLU A 140 35.35 9.87 -16.89
N MET A 141 34.15 9.75 -16.29
CA MET A 141 33.35 10.88 -15.78
C MET A 141 32.98 11.91 -16.87
N LYS A 142 32.98 11.52 -18.15
CA LYS A 142 32.58 12.35 -19.32
C LYS A 142 31.06 12.27 -19.55
N ILE A 143 30.30 12.50 -18.49
CA ILE A 143 28.86 12.28 -18.45
C ILE A 143 28.11 13.18 -19.46
N SER A 144 28.62 14.39 -19.70
CA SER A 144 28.06 15.31 -20.70
C SER A 144 28.07 14.74 -22.13
N ARG A 145 29.13 14.01 -22.51
CA ARG A 145 29.21 13.35 -23.82
C ARG A 145 28.21 12.21 -23.97
N MET A 146 28.09 11.39 -22.91
CA MET A 146 27.11 10.30 -22.86
C MET A 146 25.67 10.83 -22.98
N GLN A 147 25.34 11.91 -22.26
CA GLN A 147 23.99 12.47 -22.28
C GLN A 147 23.66 13.22 -23.58
N ALA A 148 24.63 13.88 -24.20
CA ALA A 148 24.42 14.56 -25.48
C ALA A 148 23.94 13.59 -26.57
N GLY A 149 24.49 12.38 -26.65
CA GLY A 149 24.06 11.35 -27.59
C GLY A 149 22.60 10.94 -27.39
N ASN A 150 22.21 10.68 -26.14
CA ASN A 150 20.84 10.27 -25.80
C ASN A 150 19.82 11.38 -26.11
N VAL A 151 20.13 12.64 -25.77
CA VAL A 151 19.22 13.78 -26.00
C VAL A 151 18.94 13.99 -27.48
N ILE A 152 19.98 13.97 -28.32
CA ILE A 152 19.84 14.15 -29.76
C ILE A 152 19.05 12.99 -30.37
N ALA A 153 19.36 11.75 -29.98
CA ALA A 153 18.67 10.57 -30.48
C ALA A 153 17.18 10.56 -30.09
N ILE A 154 16.84 10.95 -28.86
CA ILE A 154 15.45 11.09 -28.43
C ILE A 154 14.73 12.21 -29.17
N ALA A 155 15.36 13.37 -29.40
CA ALA A 155 14.72 14.46 -30.14
C ALA A 155 14.34 14.01 -31.55
N ILE A 156 15.26 13.35 -32.26
CA ILE A 156 15.01 12.80 -33.60
C ILE A 156 13.91 11.72 -33.54
N LYS A 157 14.01 10.78 -32.61
CA LYS A 157 13.00 9.73 -32.40
C LYS A 157 11.62 10.34 -32.14
N SER A 158 11.54 11.41 -31.34
CA SER A 158 10.27 12.05 -30.98
C SER A 158 9.58 12.63 -32.20
N ILE A 159 10.34 13.32 -33.06
CA ILE A 159 9.84 13.85 -34.34
C ILE A 159 9.33 12.72 -35.23
N LEU A 160 10.11 11.64 -35.38
CA LEU A 160 9.71 10.47 -36.16
C LEU A 160 8.47 9.78 -35.57
N THR A 161 8.35 9.75 -34.24
CA THR A 161 7.19 9.13 -33.59
C THR A 161 5.92 9.92 -33.85
N ILE A 162 5.97 11.25 -33.75
CA ILE A 162 4.85 12.12 -34.11
C ILE A 162 4.46 11.86 -35.57
N TYR A 163 5.43 11.79 -36.48
CA TYR A 163 5.15 11.49 -37.89
C TYR A 163 4.45 10.13 -38.07
N ILE A 164 4.97 9.05 -37.48
CA ILE A 164 4.38 7.71 -37.60
C ILE A 164 2.98 7.65 -36.98
N VAL A 165 2.79 8.28 -35.81
CA VAL A 165 1.49 8.31 -35.14
C VAL A 165 0.47 9.13 -35.93
N PHE A 166 0.84 10.20 -36.65
CA PHE A 166 -0.16 10.93 -37.45
C PHE A 166 -0.37 10.38 -38.86
N PHE A 167 0.67 9.85 -39.52
CA PHE A 167 0.65 9.63 -40.98
C PHE A 167 0.83 8.17 -41.42
N VAL A 168 1.22 7.25 -40.53
CA VAL A 168 1.50 5.86 -40.91
C VAL A 168 0.55 4.90 -40.19
N GLU A 169 -0.15 4.07 -40.94
CA GLU A 169 -1.00 3.02 -40.38
C GLU A 169 -0.17 1.79 -39.96
N GLY A 170 -0.50 1.20 -38.80
CA GLY A 170 0.16 -0.01 -38.29
C GLY A 170 1.03 0.20 -37.05
N PHE A 171 0.87 -0.70 -36.07
CA PHE A 171 1.58 -0.66 -34.78
C PHE A 171 3.07 -1.05 -34.90
N LEU A 172 3.42 -1.95 -35.82
CA LEU A 172 4.82 -2.39 -36.01
C LEU A 172 5.76 -1.25 -36.43
N PHE A 173 5.27 -0.24 -37.16
CA PHE A 173 6.06 0.96 -37.46
C PHE A 173 6.39 1.75 -36.19
N PHE A 174 5.45 1.87 -35.27
CA PHE A 174 5.69 2.48 -33.96
C PHE A 174 6.73 1.68 -33.15
N VAL A 175 6.66 0.35 -33.18
CA VAL A 175 7.65 -0.52 -32.50
C VAL A 175 9.04 -0.41 -33.15
N SER A 176 9.14 -0.30 -34.47
CA SER A 176 10.42 -0.19 -35.17
C SER A 176 11.25 1.05 -34.75
N LEU A 177 10.60 2.09 -34.21
CA LEU A 177 11.27 3.26 -33.65
C LEU A 177 12.17 2.96 -32.46
N PHE A 178 11.98 1.84 -31.77
CA PHE A 178 12.94 1.40 -30.75
C PHE A 178 14.30 1.06 -31.38
N LEU A 179 14.32 0.37 -32.52
CA LEU A 179 15.55 0.08 -33.25
C LEU A 179 16.18 1.34 -33.84
N VAL A 180 15.36 2.21 -34.45
CA VAL A 180 15.83 3.48 -35.03
C VAL A 180 16.52 4.34 -33.98
N TYR A 181 15.93 4.45 -32.78
CA TYR A 181 16.54 5.18 -31.67
C TYR A 181 17.93 4.64 -31.30
N GLU A 182 18.07 3.32 -31.19
CA GLU A 182 19.34 2.70 -30.82
C GLU A 182 20.40 2.87 -31.91
N LEU A 183 20.02 2.82 -33.19
CA LEU A 183 20.91 3.05 -34.33
C LEU A 183 21.42 4.50 -34.38
N ILE A 184 20.54 5.48 -34.18
CA ILE A 184 20.94 6.91 -34.11
C ILE A 184 21.90 7.12 -32.93
N THR A 185 21.57 6.56 -31.77
CA THR A 185 22.40 6.63 -30.57
C THR A 185 23.79 6.04 -30.82
N LEU A 186 23.87 4.91 -31.51
CA LEU A 186 25.14 4.27 -31.87
C LEU A 186 25.98 5.13 -32.81
N GLY A 187 25.36 5.70 -33.84
CA GLY A 187 26.04 6.63 -34.75
C GLY A 187 26.67 7.81 -34.01
N ILE A 188 25.94 8.41 -33.08
CA ILE A 188 26.45 9.54 -32.28
C ILE A 188 27.55 9.09 -31.32
N ASN A 189 27.37 7.95 -30.63
CA ASN A 189 28.36 7.40 -29.72
C ASN A 189 29.69 7.07 -30.42
N ILE A 190 29.64 6.56 -31.66
CA ILE A 190 30.82 6.32 -32.49
C ILE A 190 31.55 7.65 -32.79
N VAL A 191 30.80 8.70 -33.16
CA VAL A 191 31.38 10.03 -33.45
C VAL A 191 32.02 10.66 -32.20
N LEU A 192 31.34 10.62 -31.05
CA LEU A 192 31.87 11.13 -29.78
C LEU A 192 33.00 10.27 -29.21
N GLY A 193 33.01 8.99 -29.56
CA GLY A 193 33.92 7.94 -29.10
C GLY A 193 35.18 7.77 -29.95
N ARG A 194 35.43 8.60 -30.97
CA ARG A 194 36.61 8.52 -31.87
C ARG A 194 37.98 8.48 -31.16
N ALA A 195 38.03 8.88 -29.87
CA ALA A 195 39.22 8.82 -29.04
C ALA A 195 39.60 7.40 -28.57
N TYR A 196 38.66 6.44 -28.60
CA TYR A 196 38.91 5.03 -28.28
C TYR A 196 39.39 4.30 -29.54
N ARG A 197 40.54 3.62 -29.42
CA ARG A 197 41.11 2.82 -30.51
C ARG A 197 41.12 1.34 -30.14
N PHE A 198 40.88 0.49 -31.12
CA PHE A 198 41.02 -0.95 -30.95
C PHE A 198 42.49 -1.34 -30.78
N THR A 199 42.80 -2.14 -29.75
CA THR A 199 44.16 -2.58 -29.38
C THR A 199 44.15 -4.08 -29.04
N SER A 200 45.04 -4.57 -28.17
CA SER A 200 45.09 -5.98 -27.78
C SER A 200 44.05 -6.35 -26.72
N ILE A 201 43.58 -7.59 -26.79
CA ILE A 201 42.70 -8.21 -25.78
C ILE A 201 43.56 -8.66 -24.60
N ASN A 202 43.13 -8.33 -23.37
CA ASN A 202 43.84 -8.74 -22.16
C ASN A 202 43.11 -9.90 -21.44
N ARG A 203 43.75 -11.08 -21.38
CA ARG A 203 43.18 -12.29 -20.73
C ARG A 203 43.04 -12.16 -19.21
N GLY A 204 43.94 -11.42 -18.55
CA GLY A 204 43.85 -11.13 -17.12
C GLY A 204 42.61 -10.29 -16.80
N LEU A 205 42.39 -9.24 -17.60
CA LEU A 205 41.21 -8.40 -17.50
C LEU A 205 39.91 -9.17 -17.77
N MET A 206 39.91 -10.08 -18.75
CA MET A 206 38.76 -10.96 -18.98
C MET A 206 38.42 -11.81 -17.75
N ARG A 207 39.42 -12.37 -17.07
CA ARG A 207 39.21 -13.15 -15.84
C ARG A 207 38.65 -12.28 -14.72
N GLU A 208 39.11 -11.04 -14.59
CA GLU A 208 38.56 -10.08 -13.63
C GLU A 208 37.09 -9.74 -13.93
N TYR A 209 36.73 -9.53 -15.20
CA TYR A 209 35.35 -9.28 -15.60
C TYR A 209 34.45 -10.47 -15.30
N ILE A 210 34.90 -11.69 -15.61
CA ILE A 210 34.15 -12.92 -15.33
C ILE A 210 33.97 -13.12 -13.83
N LYS A 211 35.03 -12.96 -13.03
CA LYS A 211 34.96 -13.10 -11.57
C LYS A 211 33.99 -12.10 -10.95
N PHE A 212 34.03 -10.85 -11.40
CA PHE A 212 33.11 -9.82 -10.94
C PHE A 212 31.68 -10.10 -11.42
N GLY A 213 31.49 -10.39 -12.72
CA GLY A 213 30.20 -10.67 -13.33
C GLY A 213 29.48 -11.87 -12.70
N ALA A 214 30.19 -12.97 -12.41
CA ALA A 214 29.61 -14.17 -11.82
C ALA A 214 28.97 -13.93 -10.44
N PHE A 215 29.60 -13.09 -9.59
CA PHE A 215 29.02 -12.73 -8.29
C PHE A 215 27.71 -11.94 -8.45
N PHE A 216 27.65 -11.05 -9.44
CA PHE A 216 26.47 -10.22 -9.69
C PHE A 216 25.41 -10.87 -10.58
N LEU A 217 25.73 -11.98 -11.24
CA LEU A 217 24.79 -12.66 -12.12
C LEU A 217 23.59 -13.19 -11.34
N VAL A 218 23.81 -13.81 -10.17
CA VAL A 218 22.72 -14.31 -9.31
C VAL A 218 21.91 -13.15 -8.71
N LEU A 219 22.56 -12.04 -8.39
CA LEU A 219 21.89 -10.83 -7.91
C LEU A 219 20.93 -10.28 -8.98
N ASN A 220 21.47 -9.97 -10.15
CA ASN A 220 20.71 -9.34 -11.22
C ASN A 220 19.67 -10.30 -11.81
N SER A 221 19.95 -11.61 -11.87
CA SER A 221 18.94 -12.58 -12.30
C SER A 221 17.73 -12.50 -11.40
N THR A 222 17.95 -12.55 -10.09
CA THR A 222 16.87 -12.48 -9.11
C THR A 222 16.09 -11.17 -9.23
N GLN A 223 16.78 -10.02 -9.40
CA GLN A 223 16.10 -8.75 -9.65
C GLN A 223 15.24 -8.80 -10.90
N ILE A 224 15.78 -9.28 -12.02
CA ILE A 224 15.07 -9.41 -13.30
C ILE A 224 13.85 -10.33 -13.15
N PHE A 225 13.98 -11.43 -12.40
CA PHE A 225 12.89 -12.33 -12.08
C PHE A 225 11.77 -11.58 -11.36
N TYR A 226 12.02 -10.99 -10.18
CA TYR A 226 10.93 -10.37 -9.44
C TYR A 226 10.41 -9.05 -10.06
N THR A 227 11.12 -8.42 -11.01
CA THR A 227 10.61 -7.21 -11.71
C THR A 227 9.84 -7.50 -13.00
N ASN A 228 10.03 -8.65 -13.65
CA ASN A 228 9.46 -8.91 -14.99
C ASN A 228 8.67 -10.21 -15.11
N PHE A 229 8.69 -11.07 -14.10
CA PHE A 229 8.00 -12.36 -14.16
C PHE A 229 6.48 -12.22 -13.93
N GLY A 230 6.05 -11.19 -13.19
CA GLY A 230 4.63 -10.90 -12.92
C GLY A 230 3.75 -10.88 -14.18
N PRO A 231 4.07 -10.05 -15.20
CA PRO A 231 3.32 -10.05 -16.46
C PRO A 231 3.19 -11.42 -17.14
N LEU A 232 4.20 -12.30 -17.02
CA LEU A 232 4.22 -13.62 -17.69
C LEU A 232 3.36 -14.66 -16.98
N ILE A 233 3.37 -14.70 -15.64
CA ILE A 233 2.53 -15.65 -14.89
C ILE A 233 1.06 -15.24 -14.99
N LEU A 234 0.80 -13.93 -14.89
CA LEU A 234 -0.55 -13.42 -14.68
C LEU A 234 -1.36 -13.22 -15.95
N GLN A 235 -0.77 -13.49 -17.13
CA GLN A 235 -1.51 -13.43 -18.39
C GLN A 235 -2.69 -14.40 -18.42
N GLN A 236 -2.54 -15.59 -17.84
CA GLN A 236 -3.62 -16.60 -17.83
C GLN A 236 -4.74 -16.25 -16.85
N THR A 237 -4.45 -15.45 -15.82
CA THR A 237 -5.42 -15.08 -14.78
C THR A 237 -6.10 -13.74 -15.03
N LEU A 238 -5.39 -12.77 -15.62
CA LEU A 238 -5.89 -11.40 -15.83
C LEU A 238 -6.36 -11.10 -17.26
N GLY A 239 -5.93 -11.88 -18.26
CA GLY A 239 -6.21 -11.62 -19.67
C GLY A 239 -5.47 -10.40 -20.25
N GLU A 240 -5.83 -10.01 -21.48
CA GLU A 240 -5.11 -8.97 -22.26
C GLU A 240 -5.24 -7.53 -21.72
N PRO A 241 -6.46 -7.01 -21.39
CA PRO A 241 -6.64 -5.59 -21.09
C PRO A 241 -5.82 -5.08 -19.89
N PRO A 242 -5.76 -5.80 -18.74
CA PRO A 242 -4.96 -5.35 -17.59
C PRO A 242 -3.46 -5.28 -17.88
N LEU A 243 -2.93 -6.18 -18.70
CA LEU A 243 -1.51 -6.20 -19.06
C LEU A 243 -1.15 -5.04 -20.00
N ALA A 244 -2.02 -4.70 -20.93
CA ALA A 244 -1.89 -3.51 -21.77
C ALA A 244 -1.88 -2.21 -20.93
N VAL A 245 -2.83 -2.10 -19.98
CA VAL A 245 -2.92 -0.97 -19.05
C VAL A 245 -1.67 -0.87 -18.18
N TYR A 246 -1.16 -2.00 -17.68
CA TYR A 246 0.06 -2.07 -16.89
C TYR A 246 1.27 -1.47 -17.62
N TYR A 247 1.45 -1.78 -18.91
CA TYR A 247 2.59 -1.27 -19.67
C TYR A 247 2.58 0.25 -19.81
N VAL A 248 1.42 0.82 -20.15
CA VAL A 248 1.25 2.27 -20.31
C VAL A 248 1.55 2.99 -19.00
N ILE A 249 1.00 2.48 -17.88
CA ILE A 249 1.17 3.09 -16.55
C ILE A 249 2.61 3.00 -16.06
N SER A 250 3.21 1.82 -16.17
CA SER A 250 4.62 1.61 -15.81
C SER A 250 5.55 2.50 -16.63
N ARG A 251 5.20 2.76 -17.90
CA ARG A 251 5.98 3.66 -18.75
C ARG A 251 5.83 5.12 -18.34
N LEU A 252 4.62 5.57 -18.00
CA LEU A 252 4.41 6.91 -17.48
C LEU A 252 5.17 7.13 -16.17
N LEU A 253 5.13 6.14 -15.27
CA LEU A 253 5.82 6.21 -13.99
C LEU A 253 7.34 6.09 -14.10
N SER A 254 7.85 5.57 -15.23
CA SER A 254 9.29 5.56 -15.51
C SER A 254 9.94 6.95 -15.45
N PHE A 255 9.15 8.03 -15.59
CA PHE A 255 9.60 9.39 -15.37
C PHE A 255 10.23 9.60 -13.98
N PHE A 256 9.63 9.05 -12.92
CA PHE A 256 10.12 9.25 -11.56
C PHE A 256 11.43 8.49 -11.29
N THR A 257 11.66 7.38 -12.00
CA THR A 257 12.90 6.59 -11.87
C THR A 257 14.15 7.38 -12.28
N ILE A 258 14.00 8.47 -13.05
CA ILE A 258 15.10 9.37 -13.44
C ILE A 258 15.75 10.01 -12.23
N ILE A 259 14.93 10.44 -11.26
CA ILE A 259 15.43 11.12 -10.06
C ILE A 259 16.41 10.19 -9.33
N GLN A 260 16.03 8.92 -9.22
CA GLN A 260 16.86 7.88 -8.63
C GLN A 260 18.11 7.59 -9.47
N THR A 261 17.97 7.31 -10.77
CA THR A 261 19.09 6.92 -11.64
C THR A 261 20.12 8.03 -11.81
N SER A 262 19.69 9.28 -11.95
CA SER A 262 20.56 10.46 -12.05
C SER A 262 21.42 10.66 -10.80
N LEU A 263 20.84 10.39 -9.62
CA LEU A 263 21.56 10.48 -8.37
C LEU A 263 22.48 9.27 -8.15
N ASN A 264 22.07 8.06 -8.56
CA ASN A 264 22.87 6.84 -8.47
C ASN A 264 24.14 6.89 -9.34
N ALA A 265 24.05 7.41 -10.56
CA ALA A 265 25.18 7.48 -11.51
C ALA A 265 26.40 8.22 -10.94
N LEU A 266 26.18 9.11 -9.96
CA LEU A 266 27.21 9.94 -9.34
C LEU A 266 27.52 9.52 -7.90
N PHE A 267 26.56 8.93 -7.18
CA PHE A 267 26.80 8.36 -5.86
C PHE A 267 27.71 7.13 -5.90
N LEU A 268 27.59 6.30 -6.95
CA LEU A 268 28.37 5.06 -7.07
C LEU A 268 29.90 5.31 -7.16
N PRO A 269 30.42 6.20 -8.03
CA PRO A 269 31.86 6.51 -8.06
C PRO A 269 32.36 7.12 -6.74
N HIS A 270 31.53 7.95 -6.09
CA HIS A 270 31.92 8.62 -4.84
C HIS A 270 31.99 7.65 -3.66
N ILE A 271 30.96 6.82 -3.44
CA ILE A 271 30.99 5.77 -2.40
C ILE A 271 32.15 4.80 -2.65
N SER A 272 32.41 4.45 -3.92
CA SER A 272 33.56 3.58 -4.27
C SER A 272 34.90 4.21 -3.87
N SER A 273 35.10 5.49 -4.16
CA SER A 273 36.31 6.23 -3.75
C SER A 273 36.42 6.37 -2.22
N SER A 274 35.34 6.74 -1.53
CA SER A 274 35.35 6.93 -0.08
C SER A 274 35.52 5.59 0.67
N LEU A 275 34.99 4.48 0.13
CA LEU A 275 35.23 3.12 0.66
C LEU A 275 36.69 2.70 0.51
N LYS A 276 37.33 3.00 -0.64
CA LYS A 276 38.77 2.73 -0.85
C LYS A 276 39.64 3.47 0.18
N ASN A 277 39.24 4.68 0.55
CA ASN A 277 39.94 5.53 1.51
C ASN A 277 39.53 5.28 2.98
N ASN A 278 38.63 4.33 3.25
CA ASN A 278 38.05 4.05 4.59
C ASN A 278 37.39 5.27 5.29
N ASP A 279 36.88 6.25 4.54
CA ASP A 279 36.20 7.43 5.08
C ASP A 279 34.72 7.14 5.40
N ILE A 280 34.49 6.41 6.48
CA ILE A 280 33.15 6.03 6.94
C ILE A 280 32.28 7.23 7.37
N PRO A 281 32.83 8.29 8.03
CA PRO A 281 32.06 9.50 8.35
C PRO A 281 31.49 10.22 7.12
N ASP A 282 32.28 10.43 6.07
CA ASP A 282 31.81 11.07 4.83
C ASP A 282 30.65 10.28 4.21
N ILE A 283 30.79 8.94 4.11
CA ILE A 283 29.73 8.07 3.59
C ILE A 283 28.43 8.22 4.40
N ARG A 284 28.52 8.23 5.73
CA ARG A 284 27.36 8.40 6.61
C ARG A 284 26.62 9.71 6.35
N ASP A 285 27.36 10.82 6.24
CA ASP A 285 26.76 12.14 6.08
C ASP A 285 26.11 12.29 4.71
N LYS A 286 26.74 11.79 3.63
CA LYS A 286 26.15 11.80 2.29
C LYS A 286 24.90 10.94 2.19
N ILE A 287 24.89 9.74 2.78
CA ILE A 287 23.72 8.87 2.77
C ILE A 287 22.57 9.50 3.57
N THR A 288 22.87 10.09 4.74
CA THR A 288 21.84 10.77 5.55
C THR A 288 21.22 11.95 4.80
N LEU A 289 22.04 12.71 4.07
CA LEU A 289 21.58 13.81 3.24
C LEU A 289 20.74 13.33 2.04
N TYR A 290 21.17 12.25 1.38
CA TYR A 290 20.42 11.61 0.30
C TYR A 290 19.04 11.16 0.78
N GLN A 291 19.00 10.44 1.91
CA GLN A 291 17.75 9.96 2.52
C GLN A 291 16.78 11.10 2.80
N LYS A 292 17.27 12.19 3.39
CA LYS A 292 16.46 13.37 3.69
C LYS A 292 15.81 13.92 2.42
N TYR A 293 16.58 14.19 1.38
CA TYR A 293 16.05 14.83 0.17
C TYR A 293 15.17 13.88 -0.64
N MET A 294 15.52 12.60 -0.74
CA MET A 294 14.68 11.63 -1.44
C MET A 294 13.31 11.47 -0.80
N LEU A 295 13.22 11.45 0.53
CA LEU A 295 11.92 11.37 1.20
C LEU A 295 11.07 12.63 1.01
N ILE A 296 11.69 13.81 0.95
CA ILE A 296 10.98 15.06 0.67
C ILE A 296 10.42 15.03 -0.76
N ILE A 297 11.26 14.66 -1.74
CA ILE A 297 10.86 14.55 -3.15
C ILE A 297 9.76 13.51 -3.31
N TRP A 298 9.92 12.33 -2.70
CA TRP A 298 8.90 11.28 -2.68
C TRP A 298 7.58 11.81 -2.12
N GLY A 299 7.60 12.54 -1.00
CA GLY A 299 6.38 13.13 -0.44
C GLY A 299 5.67 14.09 -1.39
N VAL A 300 6.42 14.97 -2.06
CA VAL A 300 5.85 15.88 -3.07
C VAL A 300 5.24 15.11 -4.24
N VAL A 301 5.95 14.11 -4.76
CA VAL A 301 5.47 13.29 -5.89
C VAL A 301 4.19 12.55 -5.52
N VAL A 302 4.18 11.87 -4.36
CA VAL A 302 3.02 11.07 -3.95
C VAL A 302 1.79 11.94 -3.74
N ILE A 303 1.91 13.06 -3.01
CA ILE A 303 0.80 14.00 -2.79
C ILE A 303 0.29 14.53 -4.14
N THR A 304 1.18 14.96 -5.04
CA THR A 304 0.76 15.44 -6.37
C THR A 304 0.00 14.37 -7.16
N CYS A 305 0.50 13.13 -7.16
CA CYS A 305 -0.07 12.04 -7.93
C CYS A 305 -1.35 11.47 -7.30
N PHE A 306 -1.54 11.54 -5.98
CA PHE A 306 -2.82 11.20 -5.36
C PHE A 306 -3.89 12.24 -5.66
N GLY A 307 -3.54 13.52 -5.68
CA GLY A 307 -4.49 14.59 -5.98
C GLY A 307 -4.87 14.72 -7.46
N VAL A 308 -3.92 14.52 -8.37
CA VAL A 308 -4.10 14.75 -9.84
C VAL A 308 -4.01 13.44 -10.66
N GLY A 309 -3.74 12.30 -10.04
CA GLY A 309 -3.50 11.02 -10.74
C GLY A 309 -4.66 10.59 -11.63
N LYS A 310 -5.89 10.72 -11.15
CA LYS A 310 -7.08 10.42 -11.97
C LYS A 310 -7.20 11.35 -13.18
N ILE A 311 -6.93 12.65 -13.00
CA ILE A 311 -6.95 13.62 -14.09
C ILE A 311 -5.87 13.27 -15.12
N LEU A 312 -4.66 12.96 -14.66
CA LEU A 312 -3.56 12.55 -15.55
C LEU A 312 -3.96 11.30 -16.37
N LEU A 313 -4.53 10.28 -15.74
CA LEU A 313 -4.94 9.05 -16.42
C LEU A 313 -6.17 9.25 -17.32
N GLY A 314 -7.12 10.09 -16.91
CA GLY A 314 -8.28 10.48 -17.72
C GLY A 314 -7.86 11.20 -19.00
N TYR A 315 -6.82 12.05 -18.94
CA TYR A 315 -6.23 12.64 -20.13
C TYR A 315 -5.43 11.64 -20.96
N LEU A 316 -5.01 10.49 -20.45
CA LEU A 316 -4.21 9.51 -21.20
C LEU A 316 -5.03 8.49 -21.98
N GLY A 317 -6.35 8.45 -21.80
CA GLY A 317 -7.19 7.36 -22.30
C GLY A 317 -8.32 7.79 -23.24
N ALA A 318 -8.17 7.43 -24.51
CA ALA A 318 -9.26 6.85 -25.28
C ALA A 318 -9.99 5.77 -24.44
N GLY A 319 -11.28 5.98 -24.13
CA GLY A 319 -12.21 4.94 -23.68
C GLY A 319 -12.33 4.61 -22.18
N GLY A 320 -11.75 5.38 -21.25
CA GLY A 320 -11.99 5.22 -19.79
C GLY A 320 -11.36 4.00 -19.09
N ALA A 321 -10.87 3.00 -19.84
CA ALA A 321 -10.28 1.78 -19.28
C ALA A 321 -9.00 2.04 -18.44
N TYR A 322 -8.12 2.94 -18.88
CA TYR A 322 -6.90 3.33 -18.13
C TYR A 322 -7.22 4.04 -16.81
N GLU A 323 -8.33 4.79 -16.76
CA GLU A 323 -8.77 5.46 -15.54
C GLU A 323 -9.35 4.45 -14.54
N GLN A 324 -10.28 3.59 -15.00
CA GLN A 324 -10.98 2.63 -14.15
C GLN A 324 -10.08 1.49 -13.66
N GLN A 325 -9.26 0.91 -14.54
CA GLN A 325 -8.40 -0.22 -14.20
C GLN A 325 -7.01 0.24 -13.71
N GLY A 326 -6.55 1.41 -14.17
CA GLY A 326 -5.17 1.83 -13.98
C GLY A 326 -4.88 2.68 -12.75
N LEU A 327 -5.86 3.43 -12.23
CA LEU A 327 -5.61 4.38 -11.13
C LEU A 327 -5.02 3.70 -9.90
N ALA A 328 -5.52 2.53 -9.52
CA ALA A 328 -5.03 1.80 -8.37
C ALA A 328 -3.58 1.32 -8.57
N LEU A 329 -3.25 0.80 -9.76
CA LEU A 329 -1.88 0.42 -10.11
C LEU A 329 -0.92 1.62 -10.09
N PHE A 330 -1.36 2.75 -10.66
CA PHE A 330 -0.59 3.99 -10.72
C PHE A 330 -0.24 4.50 -9.32
N LEU A 331 -1.24 4.64 -8.45
CA LEU A 331 -1.04 5.11 -7.07
C LEU A 331 -0.18 4.12 -6.27
N PHE A 332 -0.41 2.82 -6.43
CA PHE A 332 0.37 1.78 -5.75
C PHE A 332 1.86 1.87 -6.09
N GLN A 333 2.21 1.92 -7.38
CA GLN A 333 3.60 2.02 -7.82
C GLN A 333 4.29 3.28 -7.27
N ILE A 334 3.61 4.43 -7.23
CA ILE A 334 4.20 5.69 -6.70
C ILE A 334 4.51 5.61 -5.20
N VAL A 335 3.62 5.01 -4.41
CA VAL A 335 3.86 4.84 -2.96
C VAL A 335 5.12 4.03 -2.73
N THR A 336 5.35 3.00 -3.53
CA THR A 336 6.47 2.07 -3.35
C THR A 336 7.85 2.68 -3.61
N TYR A 337 7.92 3.81 -4.31
CA TYR A 337 9.18 4.54 -4.57
C TYR A 337 9.82 5.12 -3.31
N PHE A 338 9.16 5.05 -2.14
CA PHE A 338 9.77 5.41 -0.87
C PHE A 338 11.03 4.57 -0.58
N SER A 339 11.07 3.31 -1.05
CA SER A 339 12.21 2.40 -0.86
C SER A 339 13.50 2.97 -1.45
N TRP A 340 13.41 3.85 -2.45
CA TRP A 340 14.55 4.48 -3.09
C TRP A 340 15.39 5.33 -2.14
N ALA A 341 14.82 5.84 -1.05
CA ALA A 341 15.60 6.53 -0.03
C ALA A 341 16.66 5.62 0.62
N TRP A 342 16.47 4.30 0.63
CA TRP A 342 17.42 3.33 1.19
C TRP A 342 18.40 2.73 0.17
N MET A 343 18.29 3.13 -1.10
CA MET A 343 19.16 2.63 -2.19
C MET A 343 20.67 2.79 -1.94
N PRO A 344 21.18 3.87 -1.31
CA PRO A 344 22.63 3.99 -1.09
C PRO A 344 23.21 2.86 -0.23
N TYR A 345 22.42 2.28 0.67
CA TYR A 345 22.86 1.13 1.47
C TYR A 345 23.01 -0.12 0.61
N TYR A 346 22.14 -0.31 -0.38
CA TYR A 346 22.26 -1.38 -1.38
C TYR A 346 23.58 -1.25 -2.15
N LEU A 347 23.90 -0.04 -2.62
CA LEU A 347 25.17 0.24 -3.31
C LEU A 347 26.40 -0.03 -2.44
N MET A 348 26.35 0.28 -1.14
CA MET A 348 27.46 0.01 -0.21
C MET A 348 27.73 -1.49 -0.04
N ILE A 349 26.69 -2.31 0.13
CA ILE A 349 26.83 -3.75 0.31
C ILE A 349 27.34 -4.39 -0.99
N MET A 350 26.79 -3.94 -2.13
CA MET A 350 27.23 -4.35 -3.47
C MET A 350 28.72 -4.11 -3.68
N LEU A 351 29.22 -2.91 -3.34
CA LEU A 351 30.64 -2.55 -3.52
C LEU A 351 31.61 -3.32 -2.61
N LYS A 352 31.13 -3.89 -1.50
CA LYS A 352 31.94 -4.68 -0.56
C LYS A 352 31.99 -6.18 -0.89
N GLU A 353 31.25 -6.65 -1.89
CA GLU A 353 31.25 -8.06 -2.35
C GLU A 353 30.99 -9.06 -1.21
N ASP A 354 30.14 -8.70 -0.23
CA ASP A 354 29.85 -9.57 0.93
C ASP A 354 28.85 -10.69 0.56
N PRO A 355 29.20 -11.98 0.73
CA PRO A 355 28.34 -13.10 0.33
C PRO A 355 27.02 -13.18 1.13
N LYS A 356 26.93 -12.55 2.31
CA LYS A 356 25.66 -12.51 3.09
C LYS A 356 24.55 -11.75 2.37
N PHE A 357 24.89 -10.96 1.37
CA PHE A 357 23.92 -10.30 0.51
C PHE A 357 23.08 -11.29 -0.29
N MET A 358 23.61 -12.47 -0.63
CA MET A 358 22.87 -13.53 -1.32
C MET A 358 21.62 -13.97 -0.56
N ILE A 359 21.66 -13.92 0.79
CA ILE A 359 20.50 -14.26 1.63
C ILE A 359 19.35 -13.26 1.39
N VAL A 360 19.66 -11.98 1.21
CA VAL A 360 18.67 -10.93 0.92
C VAL A 360 17.99 -11.24 -0.40
N VAL A 361 18.79 -11.50 -1.42
CA VAL A 361 18.35 -11.77 -2.78
C VAL A 361 17.40 -12.97 -2.82
N VAL A 362 17.80 -14.09 -2.20
CA VAL A 362 16.98 -15.31 -2.14
C VAL A 362 15.69 -15.07 -1.35
N THR A 363 15.76 -14.36 -0.21
CA THR A 363 14.57 -14.05 0.59
C THR A 363 13.58 -13.20 -0.21
N SER A 364 14.07 -12.20 -0.94
CA SER A 364 13.26 -11.31 -1.77
C SER A 364 12.60 -12.04 -2.93
N LEU A 365 13.29 -13.01 -3.55
CA LEU A 365 12.70 -13.89 -4.56
C LEU A 365 11.54 -14.72 -3.99
N VAL A 366 11.74 -15.34 -2.83
CA VAL A 366 10.71 -16.15 -2.16
C VAL A 366 9.48 -15.29 -1.86
N PHE A 367 9.68 -14.08 -1.32
CA PHE A 367 8.58 -13.15 -1.05
C PHE A 367 7.83 -12.74 -2.33
N SER A 368 8.55 -12.50 -3.44
CA SER A 368 7.92 -12.22 -4.73
C SER A 368 7.08 -13.39 -5.23
N LEU A 369 7.63 -14.60 -5.21
CA LEU A 369 6.93 -15.81 -5.67
C LEU A 369 5.67 -16.06 -4.84
N ILE A 370 5.77 -16.00 -3.52
CA ILE A 370 4.62 -16.14 -2.61
C ILE A 370 3.49 -15.18 -3.01
N SER A 371 3.82 -13.92 -3.30
CA SER A 371 2.80 -12.94 -3.65
C SER A 371 2.12 -13.22 -5.00
N TRP A 372 2.86 -13.64 -6.02
CA TRP A 372 2.32 -13.89 -7.36
C TRP A 372 1.54 -15.19 -7.46
N PHE A 373 1.77 -16.16 -6.58
CA PHE A 373 0.97 -17.40 -6.55
C PHE A 373 -0.27 -17.28 -5.66
N LEU A 374 -0.24 -16.48 -4.58
CA LEU A 374 -1.33 -16.45 -3.60
C LEU A 374 -2.33 -15.30 -3.75
N LEU A 375 -1.94 -14.19 -4.40
CA LEU A 375 -2.71 -12.94 -4.41
C LEU A 375 -3.34 -12.50 -5.75
N PRO A 376 -3.16 -13.15 -6.92
CA PRO A 376 -3.74 -12.68 -8.19
C PRO A 376 -5.26 -12.51 -8.19
N GLY A 377 -5.98 -13.52 -7.69
CA GLY A 377 -7.46 -13.51 -7.66
C GLY A 377 -8.05 -12.42 -6.76
N VAL A 378 -7.25 -11.82 -5.89
CA VAL A 378 -7.69 -10.81 -4.91
C VAL A 378 -7.31 -9.39 -5.33
N LEU A 379 -6.15 -9.20 -5.96
CA LEU A 379 -5.56 -7.87 -6.21
C LEU A 379 -5.68 -7.38 -7.66
N GLY A 380 -6.22 -8.20 -8.58
CA GLY A 380 -6.41 -7.81 -9.99
C GLY A 380 -5.10 -7.33 -10.63
N ILE A 381 -5.14 -6.24 -11.40
CA ILE A 381 -3.97 -5.65 -12.08
C ILE A 381 -2.81 -5.26 -11.13
N ILE A 382 -3.10 -4.97 -9.85
CA ILE A 382 -2.09 -4.60 -8.85
C ILE A 382 -1.16 -5.79 -8.56
N SER A 383 -1.67 -7.03 -8.70
CA SER A 383 -0.89 -8.25 -8.47
C SER A 383 0.38 -8.33 -9.35
N ILE A 384 0.37 -7.70 -10.53
CA ILE A 384 1.51 -7.66 -11.46
C ILE A 384 2.77 -7.10 -10.78
N GLU A 385 2.63 -5.96 -10.09
CA GLU A 385 3.76 -5.29 -9.41
C GLU A 385 3.92 -5.71 -7.95
N PHE A 386 2.93 -6.43 -7.39
CA PHE A 386 2.93 -6.75 -5.96
C PHE A 386 4.17 -7.56 -5.56
N GLY A 387 4.60 -8.54 -6.36
CA GLY A 387 5.80 -9.33 -6.05
C GLY A 387 7.10 -8.54 -6.03
N LYS A 388 7.27 -7.62 -6.97
CA LYS A 388 8.39 -6.67 -6.97
C LYS A 388 8.42 -5.85 -5.69
N HIS A 389 7.28 -5.33 -5.26
CA HIS A 389 7.22 -4.48 -4.06
C HIS A 389 7.31 -5.26 -2.76
N PHE A 390 6.79 -6.49 -2.72
CA PHE A 390 6.91 -7.39 -1.58
C PHE A 390 8.35 -7.86 -1.37
N ALA A 391 9.10 -8.04 -2.46
CA ALA A 391 10.54 -8.29 -2.46
C ALA A 391 11.36 -7.13 -1.85
N GLU A 392 10.88 -5.89 -1.93
CA GLU A 392 11.59 -4.73 -1.36
C GLU A 392 11.53 -4.64 0.17
N ILE A 393 10.51 -5.24 0.81
CA ILE A 393 10.36 -5.23 2.27
C ILE A 393 11.55 -5.92 2.97
N PRO A 394 11.88 -7.20 2.66
CA PRO A 394 13.05 -7.85 3.24
C PRO A 394 14.36 -7.16 2.80
N ASN A 395 14.45 -6.62 1.58
CA ASN A 395 15.60 -5.83 1.13
C ASN A 395 15.88 -4.68 2.09
N VAL A 396 14.92 -3.78 2.29
CA VAL A 396 15.12 -2.57 3.11
C VAL A 396 15.43 -2.94 4.56
N ILE A 397 14.72 -3.90 5.14
CA ILE A 397 14.92 -4.32 6.54
C ILE A 397 16.31 -4.92 6.75
N PHE A 398 16.69 -5.91 5.94
CA PHE A 398 17.96 -6.61 6.11
C PHE A 398 19.15 -5.72 5.82
N ILE A 399 19.10 -4.97 4.71
CA ILE A 399 20.19 -4.07 4.30
C ILE A 399 20.43 -3.03 5.40
N THR A 400 19.37 -2.42 5.91
CA THR A 400 19.47 -1.44 7.00
C THR A 400 20.06 -2.07 8.27
N TYR A 401 19.61 -3.27 8.63
CA TYR A 401 20.14 -4.00 9.79
C TYR A 401 21.62 -4.37 9.63
N TYR A 402 22.00 -4.85 8.45
CA TYR A 402 23.37 -5.22 8.14
C TYR A 402 24.31 -4.01 8.21
N VAL A 403 23.93 -2.88 7.58
CA VAL A 403 24.74 -1.65 7.63
C VAL A 403 24.87 -1.16 9.06
N GLN A 404 23.79 -1.21 9.84
CA GLN A 404 23.81 -0.85 11.25
C GLN A 404 24.79 -1.74 12.05
N LYS A 405 24.76 -3.05 11.85
CA LYS A 405 25.62 -3.99 12.57
C LYS A 405 27.09 -3.86 12.19
N LYS A 406 27.40 -3.60 10.91
CA LYS A 406 28.78 -3.60 10.39
C LYS A 406 29.46 -2.23 10.43
N PHE A 407 28.70 -1.15 10.27
CA PHE A 407 29.25 0.22 10.15
C PHE A 407 28.74 1.18 11.24
N GLY A 408 27.81 0.77 12.11
CA GLY A 408 27.35 1.58 13.24
C GLY A 408 26.42 2.73 12.87
N PHE A 409 25.89 2.79 11.64
CA PHE A 409 24.86 3.74 11.21
C PHE A 409 23.85 3.07 10.27
N GLY A 410 22.70 3.71 10.01
CA GLY A 410 21.66 3.12 9.15
C GLY A 410 20.23 3.30 9.67
N LYS A 411 20.05 3.63 10.95
CA LYS A 411 18.71 3.91 11.49
C LYS A 411 18.13 5.16 10.81
N PRO A 412 16.84 5.14 10.40
CA PRO A 412 16.20 6.31 9.85
C PRO A 412 16.27 7.45 10.86
N GLY A 413 16.86 8.57 10.43
CA GLY A 413 16.98 9.76 11.26
C GLY A 413 15.60 10.34 11.61
N LYS A 414 15.55 11.17 12.64
CA LYS A 414 14.33 11.88 13.07
C LYS A 414 13.61 12.59 11.90
N ASN A 415 14.38 13.21 11.01
CA ASN A 415 13.83 13.95 9.87
C ASN A 415 13.15 13.00 8.87
N ALA A 416 13.74 11.84 8.60
CA ALA A 416 13.16 10.84 7.71
C ALA A 416 11.79 10.35 8.22
N ILE A 417 11.70 10.04 9.52
CA ILE A 417 10.45 9.60 10.14
C ILE A 417 9.37 10.68 10.06
N ILE A 418 9.73 11.95 10.35
CA ILE A 418 8.77 13.06 10.27
C ILE A 418 8.27 13.24 8.84
N THR A 419 9.16 13.22 7.83
CA THR A 419 8.75 13.36 6.42
C THR A 419 7.78 12.25 6.01
N ILE A 420 8.07 10.99 6.35
CA ILE A 420 7.21 9.85 6.01
C ILE A 420 5.82 10.01 6.65
N LEU A 421 5.77 10.38 7.94
CA LEU A 421 4.50 10.60 8.65
C LEU A 421 3.69 11.75 8.04
N LEU A 422 4.36 12.83 7.63
CA LEU A 422 3.71 13.95 6.96
C LEU A 422 3.17 13.53 5.59
N THR A 423 3.95 12.82 4.77
CA THR A 423 3.46 12.34 3.47
C THR A 423 2.20 11.47 3.66
N ILE A 424 2.25 10.51 4.58
CA ILE A 424 1.11 9.62 4.86
C ILE A 424 -0.12 10.42 5.33
N LEU A 425 0.09 11.43 6.17
CA LEU A 425 -0.97 12.35 6.60
C LEU A 425 -1.63 13.04 5.39
N PHE A 426 -0.86 13.54 4.45
CA PHE A 426 -1.40 14.24 3.28
C PHE A 426 -2.10 13.31 2.29
N ILE A 427 -1.59 12.10 2.07
CA ILE A 427 -2.31 11.09 1.28
C ILE A 427 -3.70 10.85 1.87
N VAL A 428 -3.80 10.74 3.20
CA VAL A 428 -5.08 10.56 3.88
C VAL A 428 -5.98 11.78 3.74
N ILE A 429 -5.43 12.99 3.86
CA ILE A 429 -6.19 14.23 3.60
C ILE A 429 -6.75 14.25 2.17
N GLU A 430 -6.00 13.78 1.18
CA GLU A 430 -6.46 13.78 -0.21
C GLU A 430 -7.54 12.74 -0.50
N LEU A 431 -7.38 11.53 0.06
CA LEU A 431 -8.42 10.50 0.02
C LEU A 431 -9.70 10.98 0.70
N ILE A 432 -9.57 11.64 1.86
CA ILE A 432 -10.65 12.29 2.60
C ILE A 432 -11.39 13.31 1.72
N LEU A 433 -10.66 14.21 1.08
CA LEU A 433 -11.25 15.27 0.27
C LEU A 433 -11.92 14.74 -1.00
N GLY A 434 -11.78 13.43 -1.28
CA GLY A 434 -12.28 12.83 -2.50
C GLY A 434 -11.70 13.55 -3.71
N LEU A 435 -10.41 13.92 -3.66
CA LEU A 435 -9.75 14.66 -4.76
C LEU A 435 -9.85 13.89 -6.08
N ASN A 436 -9.79 12.55 -6.01
CA ASN A 436 -10.05 11.66 -7.14
C ASN A 436 -11.52 11.68 -7.64
N ARG A 437 -12.45 12.38 -7.00
CA ARG A 437 -13.81 12.59 -7.50
C ARG A 437 -13.98 13.97 -8.13
N LEU A 438 -13.12 14.92 -7.78
CA LEU A 438 -13.12 16.27 -8.35
C LEU A 438 -12.53 16.24 -9.76
N GLN A 439 -13.24 16.83 -10.72
CA GLN A 439 -12.77 16.96 -12.10
C GLN A 439 -12.19 18.36 -12.37
N GLY A 440 -11.23 18.44 -13.28
CA GLY A 440 -10.70 19.71 -13.81
C GLY A 440 -9.85 20.52 -12.82
N ALA A 441 -9.91 21.85 -12.94
CA ALA A 441 -9.00 22.77 -12.26
C ALA A 441 -9.12 22.76 -10.73
N GLY A 442 -10.28 22.41 -10.17
CA GLY A 442 -10.51 22.38 -8.72
C GLY A 442 -9.60 21.40 -7.99
N ALA A 443 -9.40 20.20 -8.54
CA ALA A 443 -8.51 19.20 -7.95
C ALA A 443 -7.04 19.66 -7.99
N ILE A 444 -6.62 20.31 -9.08
CA ILE A 444 -5.26 20.85 -9.23
C ILE A 444 -4.99 21.93 -8.19
N ILE A 445 -5.90 22.91 -8.05
CA ILE A 445 -5.76 24.01 -7.09
C ILE A 445 -5.68 23.47 -5.66
N LEU A 446 -6.57 22.55 -5.29
CA LEU A 446 -6.61 21.97 -3.95
C LEU A 446 -5.36 21.13 -3.65
N THR A 447 -4.87 20.35 -4.63
CA THR A 447 -3.59 19.62 -4.51
C THR A 447 -2.41 20.59 -4.32
N MET A 448 -2.39 21.72 -5.05
CA MET A 448 -1.36 22.76 -4.86
C MET A 448 -1.43 23.41 -3.48
N MET A 449 -2.63 23.66 -2.95
CA MET A 449 -2.81 24.15 -1.58
C MET A 449 -2.27 23.13 -0.56
N LEU A 450 -2.57 21.85 -0.73
CA LEU A 450 -2.09 20.79 0.15
C LEU A 450 -0.57 20.65 0.11
N LEU A 451 0.03 20.69 -1.09
CA LEU A 451 1.49 20.72 -1.24
C LEU A 451 2.12 21.92 -0.53
N LEU A 452 1.49 23.10 -0.59
CA LEU A 452 1.97 24.28 0.12
C LEU A 452 1.95 24.04 1.64
N VAL A 453 0.85 23.51 2.18
CA VAL A 453 0.75 23.19 3.62
C VAL A 453 1.78 22.13 4.01
N TYR A 454 2.00 21.11 3.18
CA TYR A 454 3.01 20.08 3.41
C TYR A 454 4.42 20.69 3.50
N ILE A 455 4.79 21.58 2.57
CA ILE A 455 6.08 22.29 2.59
C ILE A 455 6.20 23.16 3.84
N VAL A 456 5.16 23.89 4.22
CA VAL A 456 5.14 24.71 5.45
C VAL A 456 5.37 23.83 6.68
N LEU A 457 4.75 22.66 6.75
CA LEU A 457 4.96 21.71 7.86
C LEU A 457 6.40 21.18 7.88
N LEU A 458 7.03 20.90 6.73
CA LEU A 458 8.44 20.53 6.68
C LEU A 458 9.37 21.61 7.27
N PHE A 459 9.07 22.89 7.05
CA PHE A 459 9.76 24.01 7.71
C PHE A 459 9.46 24.06 9.22
N MET A 460 8.20 23.94 9.62
CA MET A 460 7.79 23.92 11.04
C MET A 460 8.51 22.85 11.85
N PHE A 461 8.67 21.66 11.28
CA PHE A 461 9.36 20.55 11.93
C PHE A 461 10.89 20.62 11.82
N ARG A 462 11.45 21.68 11.21
CA ARG A 462 12.88 21.87 10.93
C ARG A 462 13.49 20.72 10.12
N VAL A 463 12.67 20.04 9.32
CA VAL A 463 13.12 19.06 8.35
C VAL A 463 13.77 19.81 7.19
N LEU A 464 13.10 20.83 6.67
CA LEU A 464 13.61 21.76 5.67
C LEU A 464 14.08 23.06 6.34
N LYS A 465 15.27 23.54 5.95
CA LYS A 465 15.90 24.78 6.46
C LYS A 465 16.12 25.76 5.32
N VAL A 466 16.24 27.05 5.65
CA VAL A 466 16.55 28.11 4.66
C VAL A 466 17.86 27.82 3.92
N ALA A 467 18.88 27.32 4.62
CA ALA A 467 20.14 26.91 4.01
C ALA A 467 19.98 25.79 2.95
N ASP A 468 18.97 24.92 3.09
CA ASP A 468 18.69 23.89 2.07
C ASP A 468 18.17 24.56 0.78
N ILE A 469 17.35 25.62 0.88
CA ILE A 469 16.88 26.38 -0.30
C ILE A 469 18.05 27.10 -0.98
N GLU A 470 18.93 27.74 -0.21
CA GLU A 470 20.11 28.42 -0.75
C GLU A 470 21.04 27.45 -1.46
N PHE A 471 21.22 26.26 -0.90
CA PHE A 471 21.93 25.16 -1.55
C PHE A 471 21.30 24.79 -2.91
N PHE A 472 19.99 24.56 -2.96
CA PHE A 472 19.29 24.25 -4.21
C PHE A 472 19.38 25.39 -5.25
N LYS A 473 19.23 26.65 -4.82
CA LYS A 473 19.41 27.84 -5.68
C LYS A 473 20.82 27.92 -6.27
N GLY A 474 21.84 27.65 -5.45
CA GLY A 474 23.23 27.61 -5.91
C GLY A 474 23.44 26.51 -6.95
N VAL A 475 22.95 25.29 -6.68
CA VAL A 475 23.10 24.15 -7.58
C VAL A 475 22.37 24.35 -8.92
N MET A 476 21.20 24.99 -8.92
CA MET A 476 20.39 25.23 -10.13
C MET A 476 20.76 26.52 -10.89
N SER A 477 21.78 27.28 -10.47
CA SER A 477 22.09 28.55 -11.12
C SER A 477 22.61 28.36 -12.56
N PRO A 478 21.97 28.97 -13.60
CA PRO A 478 22.33 28.75 -15.01
C PRO A 478 23.80 29.08 -15.32
N ARG A 479 24.34 30.15 -14.72
CA ARG A 479 25.74 30.57 -14.88
C ARG A 479 26.72 29.49 -14.39
N GLN A 480 26.45 28.86 -13.24
CA GLN A 480 27.34 27.84 -12.69
C GLN A 480 27.21 26.51 -13.44
N LEU A 481 26.02 26.18 -13.95
CA LEU A 481 25.81 25.02 -14.82
C LEU A 481 26.56 25.18 -16.15
N TYR A 482 26.51 26.35 -16.78
CA TYR A 482 27.23 26.65 -18.01
C TYR A 482 28.76 26.57 -17.85
N LEU A 483 29.31 27.13 -16.77
CA LEU A 483 30.74 27.04 -16.47
C LEU A 483 31.21 25.59 -16.31
N GLU A 484 30.40 24.73 -15.68
CA GLU A 484 30.69 23.31 -15.53
C GLU A 484 30.70 22.58 -16.89
N ILE A 485 29.68 22.83 -17.74
CA ILE A 485 29.59 22.26 -19.10
C ILE A 485 30.80 22.70 -19.95
N ARG A 486 31.18 23.98 -19.85
CA ARG A 486 32.34 24.52 -20.56
C ARG A 486 33.63 23.84 -20.11
N SER A 487 33.83 23.65 -18.81
CA SER A 487 35.03 22.99 -18.26
C SER A 487 35.19 21.54 -18.74
N ASP A 488 34.09 20.78 -18.85
CA ASP A 488 34.09 19.42 -19.39
C ASP A 488 34.35 19.39 -20.91
N SER A 489 34.07 20.50 -21.63
CA SER A 489 34.26 20.62 -23.09
C SER A 489 35.67 21.09 -23.50
N THR A 490 36.35 21.90 -22.67
CA THR A 490 37.63 22.53 -23.02
C THR A 490 38.87 21.67 -22.76
N ASN A 491 38.74 20.57 -22.00
CA ASN A 491 39.87 19.68 -21.67
C ASN A 491 40.27 18.68 -22.78
N SER A 492 40.05 19.01 -24.06
CA SER A 492 40.46 18.13 -25.17
C SER A 492 40.87 18.82 -26.46
N TRP A 493 41.66 19.90 -26.40
CA TRP A 493 42.34 20.46 -27.58
C TRP A 493 43.71 21.06 -27.25
N ILE A 494 44.67 20.23 -26.82
CA ILE A 494 46.10 20.50 -27.04
C ILE A 494 46.73 19.16 -27.47
N THR A 495 47.40 19.22 -28.61
CA THR A 495 48.04 18.13 -29.38
C THR A 495 49.00 17.25 -28.54
N PRO A 496 49.07 15.92 -28.77
CA PRO A 496 50.14 15.10 -28.24
C PRO A 496 51.36 15.26 -29.16
N GLY A 497 52.28 16.14 -28.78
CA GLY A 497 53.55 16.31 -29.48
C GLY A 497 54.58 16.90 -28.53
N LYS A 498 55.56 16.07 -28.17
CA LYS A 498 56.72 16.32 -27.29
C LYS A 498 56.38 16.35 -25.80
N LEU A 499 56.68 15.24 -25.13
CA LEU A 499 57.39 15.17 -23.85
C LEU A 499 57.80 13.70 -23.63
N GLU A 500 58.69 13.21 -24.49
CA GLU A 500 59.66 12.19 -24.08
C GLU A 500 60.99 12.93 -23.93
N ASN A 501 61.41 13.12 -22.68
CA ASN A 501 62.80 12.99 -22.23
C ASN A 501 62.94 13.46 -20.78
N GLY A 502 63.58 12.62 -19.96
CA GLY A 502 64.47 13.09 -18.89
C GLY A 502 63.93 13.01 -17.45
N ASN A 503 64.33 11.93 -16.77
CA ASN A 503 64.85 11.87 -15.40
C ASN A 503 64.16 12.60 -14.23
N GLY A 504 63.75 11.79 -13.24
CA GLY A 504 64.22 11.89 -11.85
C GLY A 504 63.92 13.17 -11.08
N ASN A 505 62.90 13.12 -10.20
CA ASN A 505 63.08 13.26 -8.75
C ASN A 505 61.73 13.33 -8.03
N HIS A 506 61.59 12.51 -7.00
CA HIS A 506 60.56 12.64 -5.99
C HIS A 506 60.76 13.96 -5.23
N HIS A 507 59.80 14.88 -5.29
CA HIS A 507 59.63 15.87 -4.23
C HIS A 507 58.15 16.07 -3.88
N LEU A 508 57.90 15.89 -2.59
CA LEU A 508 56.71 16.31 -1.86
C LEU A 508 56.39 17.78 -2.17
N ILE A 509 55.14 18.08 -2.51
CA ILE A 509 54.63 19.45 -2.45
C ILE A 509 53.39 19.47 -1.54
N SER A 510 53.57 20.12 -0.41
CA SER A 510 52.57 20.54 0.57
C SER A 510 51.74 21.72 0.04
N PRO A 511 50.54 21.99 0.60
CA PRO A 511 49.62 22.98 0.06
C PRO A 511 49.90 24.35 0.69
N ASN A 512 50.30 25.32 -0.13
CA ASN A 512 50.16 26.75 0.18
C ASN A 512 50.18 27.52 -1.13
N LEU A 513 49.00 27.90 -1.64
CA LEU A 513 48.90 28.99 -2.60
C LEU A 513 47.88 30.00 -2.08
N VAL A 514 48.43 31.01 -1.41
CA VAL A 514 47.77 32.28 -1.09
C VAL A 514 47.60 33.03 -2.40
N ILE A 515 46.36 33.40 -2.73
CA ILE A 515 46.05 34.30 -3.86
C ILE A 515 46.24 35.75 -3.35
N PRO A 516 47.05 36.60 -3.99
CA PRO A 516 47.11 38.01 -3.64
C PRO A 516 45.89 38.74 -4.21
N MET A 517 45.29 39.60 -3.38
CA MET A 517 44.31 40.59 -3.84
C MET A 517 45.06 41.72 -4.55
N GLU A 518 44.73 41.95 -5.82
CA GLU A 518 45.16 43.13 -6.55
C GLU A 518 43.93 43.91 -7.05
N ASN A 519 44.01 45.22 -6.85
CA ASN A 519 43.00 46.24 -7.08
C ASN A 519 42.64 46.40 -8.55
N GLU A 520 41.34 46.40 -8.88
CA GLU A 520 40.83 47.09 -10.07
C GLU A 520 39.69 48.04 -9.68
N LYS A 521 40.07 49.30 -9.42
CA LYS A 521 39.23 50.47 -9.68
C LYS A 521 39.38 50.80 -11.17
N ASN A 522 38.37 50.48 -11.98
CA ASN A 522 37.85 51.28 -13.09
C ASN A 522 37.06 50.37 -14.03
N ASN A 523 35.75 50.60 -14.13
CA ASN A 523 35.06 50.66 -15.41
C ASN A 523 33.64 51.17 -15.22
N SER A 524 33.50 52.48 -15.39
CA SER A 524 32.26 53.12 -15.85
C SER A 524 32.25 53.08 -17.37
N ILE A 525 31.63 52.08 -18.01
CA ILE A 525 30.88 52.29 -19.27
C ILE A 525 29.64 51.42 -19.24
N VAL A 526 28.53 52.14 -19.32
CA VAL A 526 27.14 51.76 -19.38
C VAL A 526 26.81 51.35 -20.82
N GLN A 527 26.31 50.13 -21.05
CA GLN A 527 24.99 49.89 -21.68
C GLN A 527 24.67 48.41 -21.93
N GLY A 528 23.45 48.04 -21.55
CA GLY A 528 22.65 47.02 -22.24
C GLY A 528 22.53 45.66 -21.56
N HIS A 529 21.45 45.44 -20.81
CA HIS A 529 20.39 44.45 -21.12
C HIS A 529 19.52 44.12 -19.89
N GLN A 530 18.35 44.76 -19.84
CA GLN A 530 16.99 44.18 -19.77
C GLN A 530 16.69 42.78 -19.18
N GLU A 531 17.47 42.16 -18.28
CA GLU A 531 17.18 40.80 -17.77
C GLU A 531 16.65 40.68 -16.31
N SER A 532 16.39 41.76 -15.57
CA SER A 532 16.06 41.63 -14.12
C SER A 532 14.60 41.86 -13.71
N LYS A 533 13.70 42.27 -14.62
CA LYS A 533 12.30 42.56 -14.27
C LYS A 533 11.39 41.32 -14.19
N GLY A 534 11.54 40.36 -15.10
CA GLY A 534 10.69 39.16 -15.14
C GLY A 534 10.88 38.22 -13.95
N ILE A 535 12.14 37.98 -13.54
CA ILE A 535 12.47 37.10 -12.41
C ILE A 535 12.08 37.74 -11.07
N ARG A 536 12.20 39.07 -10.93
CA ARG A 536 11.74 39.77 -9.71
C ARG A 536 10.21 39.78 -9.59
N ALA A 537 9.48 39.89 -10.70
CA ALA A 537 8.02 39.80 -10.70
C ALA A 537 7.52 38.38 -10.34
N LEU A 538 8.21 37.33 -10.81
CA LEU A 538 7.92 35.93 -10.45
C LEU A 538 8.24 35.59 -8.97
N LEU A 539 9.22 36.28 -8.37
CA LEU A 539 9.63 36.06 -6.98
C LEU A 539 8.91 36.96 -5.96
N ALA A 540 8.23 38.02 -6.38
CA ALA A 540 7.54 38.94 -5.48
C ALA A 540 6.41 38.27 -4.66
N PRO A 541 5.51 37.45 -5.27
CA PRO A 541 4.49 36.71 -4.51
C PRO A 541 5.12 35.68 -3.56
N ILE A 542 6.22 35.05 -3.96
CA ILE A 542 6.96 34.08 -3.15
C ILE A 542 7.57 34.78 -1.92
N ASN A 543 8.12 35.97 -2.08
CA ASN A 543 8.71 36.73 -0.98
C ASN A 543 7.65 37.30 -0.02
N GLU A 544 6.49 37.74 -0.51
CA GLU A 544 5.35 38.11 0.34
C GLU A 544 4.79 36.92 1.11
N LEU A 545 4.62 35.78 0.44
CA LEU A 545 4.20 34.52 1.07
C LEU A 545 5.20 34.09 2.14
N LEU A 546 6.51 34.17 1.87
CA LEU A 546 7.56 33.88 2.85
C LEU A 546 7.54 34.87 4.03
N GLY A 547 7.23 36.14 3.80
CA GLY A 547 7.04 37.15 4.85
C GLY A 547 5.84 36.86 5.74
N TRP A 548 4.71 36.47 5.14
CA TRP A 548 3.50 36.06 5.85
C TRP A 548 3.71 34.76 6.63
N ILE A 549 4.35 33.76 6.03
CA ILE A 549 4.71 32.48 6.67
C ILE A 549 5.63 32.74 7.86
N LYS A 550 6.65 33.60 7.74
CA LYS A 550 7.53 33.95 8.85
C LYS A 550 6.77 34.59 10.01
N LYS A 551 5.82 35.48 9.71
CA LYS A 551 4.96 36.16 10.70
C LYS A 551 3.96 35.20 11.38
N PHE A 552 3.44 34.20 10.66
CA PHE A 552 2.54 33.16 11.18
C PHE A 552 3.29 32.12 12.02
N LEU A 553 4.51 31.76 11.64
CA LEU A 553 5.36 30.77 12.33
C LEU A 553 5.86 31.25 13.71
N ASP A 554 6.02 32.56 13.90
CA ASP A 554 6.51 33.17 15.15
C ASP A 554 5.43 33.32 16.25
N HIS A 555 4.18 32.87 16.03
CA HIS A 555 3.13 32.95 17.04
C HIS A 555 3.20 31.81 18.07
N GLU A 556 4.11 31.95 19.04
CA GLU A 556 4.15 31.16 20.29
C GLU A 556 2.77 31.07 20.98
N LYS A 557 1.98 32.15 20.92
CA LYS A 557 0.66 32.27 21.58
C LYS A 557 -0.39 31.24 21.13
N ILE A 558 -0.44 30.88 19.85
CA ILE A 558 -1.43 29.89 19.35
C ILE A 558 -1.05 28.48 19.84
N GLN A 559 0.24 28.20 19.88
CA GLN A 559 0.78 26.89 20.27
C GLN A 559 0.65 26.67 21.78
N ASP A 560 0.92 27.70 22.59
CA ASP A 560 0.70 27.65 24.04
C ASP A 560 -0.77 27.45 24.41
N ARG A 561 -1.70 28.01 23.62
CA ARG A 561 -3.15 27.76 23.81
C ARG A 561 -3.51 26.29 23.57
N ILE A 562 -3.01 25.67 22.50
CA ILE A 562 -3.26 24.25 22.20
C ILE A 562 -2.67 23.35 23.29
N ASP A 563 -1.42 23.60 23.71
CA ASP A 563 -0.78 22.84 24.79
C ASP A 563 -1.46 23.07 26.16
N GLY A 564 -2.05 24.25 26.37
CA GLY A 564 -2.89 24.56 27.53
C GLY A 564 -4.19 23.75 27.53
N ILE A 565 -4.90 23.70 26.40
CA ILE A 565 -6.14 22.92 26.23
C ILE A 565 -5.86 21.42 26.42
N ALA A 566 -4.81 20.89 25.77
CA ALA A 566 -4.45 19.48 25.89
C ALA A 566 -4.09 19.08 27.33
N ARG A 567 -3.38 19.96 28.06
CA ARG A 567 -3.08 19.76 29.49
C ARG A 567 -4.33 19.74 30.36
N ARG A 568 -5.26 20.67 30.14
CA ARG A 568 -6.54 20.71 30.87
C ARG A 568 -7.35 19.46 30.61
N PHE A 569 -7.51 19.06 29.34
CA PHE A 569 -8.27 17.88 28.95
C PHE A 569 -7.70 16.58 29.55
N THR A 570 -6.38 16.37 29.46
CA THR A 570 -5.73 15.20 30.07
C THR A 570 -5.87 15.19 31.60
N SER A 571 -5.69 16.34 32.25
CA SER A 571 -5.88 16.44 33.71
C SER A 571 -7.33 16.18 34.15
N LEU A 572 -8.32 16.56 33.35
CA LEU A 572 -9.74 16.29 33.61
C LEU A 572 -10.05 14.80 33.44
N PHE A 573 -9.48 14.14 32.43
CA PHE A 573 -9.64 12.70 32.21
C PHE A 573 -9.02 11.88 33.34
N GLU A 574 -7.88 12.30 33.89
CA GLU A 574 -7.25 11.63 35.04
C GLU A 574 -8.06 11.83 36.33
N LYS A 575 -8.59 13.04 36.58
CA LYS A 575 -9.37 13.36 37.79
C LYS A 575 -10.80 12.83 37.76
N ARG A 576 -11.46 12.82 36.59
CA ARG A 576 -12.87 12.46 36.39
C ARG A 576 -13.04 11.39 35.31
N GLN A 577 -12.28 10.30 35.44
CA GLN A 577 -12.18 9.24 34.43
C GLN A 577 -13.54 8.67 33.99
N LEU A 578 -14.42 8.35 34.94
CA LEU A 578 -15.73 7.76 34.62
C LEU A 578 -16.60 8.74 33.82
N LEU A 579 -16.66 10.00 34.24
CA LEU A 579 -17.46 11.04 33.60
C LEU A 579 -16.96 11.33 32.17
N MET A 580 -15.65 11.39 31.98
CA MET A 580 -15.07 11.60 30.64
C MET A 580 -15.28 10.39 29.73
N LEU A 581 -15.21 9.16 30.27
CA LEU A 581 -15.52 7.95 29.50
C LEU A 581 -16.99 7.92 29.07
N MET A 582 -17.91 8.28 29.97
CA MET A 582 -19.34 8.42 29.64
C MET A 582 -19.56 9.49 28.57
N ALA A 583 -18.84 10.62 28.62
CA ALA A 583 -18.91 11.63 27.58
C ALA A 583 -18.47 11.08 26.21
N VAL A 584 -17.39 10.29 26.16
CA VAL A 584 -16.93 9.64 24.92
C VAL A 584 -17.97 8.64 24.39
N VAL A 585 -18.60 7.85 25.26
CA VAL A 585 -19.69 6.92 24.90
C VAL A 585 -20.88 7.67 24.32
N VAL A 586 -21.30 8.77 24.95
CA VAL A 586 -22.42 9.60 24.48
C VAL A 586 -22.09 10.25 23.14
N VAL A 587 -20.88 10.78 22.96
CA VAL A 587 -20.44 11.36 21.67
C VAL A 587 -20.43 10.29 20.57
N ALA A 588 -19.93 9.09 20.85
CA ALA A 588 -19.93 7.97 19.90
C ALA A 588 -21.37 7.58 19.51
N PHE A 589 -22.27 7.49 20.50
CA PHE A 589 -23.68 7.19 20.26
C PHE A 589 -24.32 8.26 19.38
N ILE A 590 -24.16 9.56 19.70
CA ILE A 590 -24.74 10.66 18.90
C ILE A 590 -24.18 10.63 17.48
N LEU A 591 -22.87 10.50 17.33
CA LEU A 591 -22.21 10.45 16.02
C LEU A 591 -22.81 9.31 15.16
N ARG A 592 -22.91 8.10 15.71
CA ARG A 592 -23.49 6.95 15.01
C ARG A 592 -24.97 7.15 14.72
N ALA A 593 -25.75 7.63 15.69
CA ALA A 593 -27.17 7.89 15.52
C ALA A 593 -27.46 8.95 14.42
N THR A 594 -26.56 9.91 14.22
CA THR A 594 -26.71 10.92 13.15
C THR A 594 -26.32 10.41 11.76
N LEU A 595 -25.40 9.45 11.69
CA LEU A 595 -24.87 8.93 10.42
C LEU A 595 -25.60 7.68 9.94
N VAL A 596 -26.21 6.93 10.86
CA VAL A 596 -26.97 5.72 10.56
C VAL A 596 -28.47 6.02 10.45
N ASN A 597 -29.10 5.58 9.37
CA ASN A 597 -30.54 5.79 9.17
C ASN A 597 -31.36 4.71 9.90
N MET A 598 -31.76 5.00 11.15
CA MET A 598 -32.57 4.09 11.97
C MET A 598 -33.99 3.83 11.43
N SER A 599 -34.44 4.62 10.46
CA SER A 599 -35.79 4.49 9.88
C SER A 599 -35.94 3.28 8.95
N TYR A 600 -34.82 2.62 8.60
CA TYR A 600 -34.91 1.41 7.79
C TYR A 600 -35.56 0.26 8.58
N PRO A 601 -36.54 -0.43 7.99
CA PRO A 601 -37.12 -1.61 8.60
C PRO A 601 -36.08 -2.71 8.82
N LEU A 602 -36.23 -3.50 9.89
CA LEU A 602 -35.41 -4.70 10.09
C LEU A 602 -35.84 -5.80 9.09
N ILE A 603 -34.87 -6.43 8.44
CA ILE A 603 -35.04 -7.50 7.46
C ILE A 603 -34.12 -8.67 7.84
N ASP A 604 -34.40 -9.87 7.35
CA ASP A 604 -33.58 -11.09 7.51
C ASP A 604 -33.31 -11.41 8.99
N ASP A 605 -32.06 -11.76 9.32
CA ASP A 605 -31.58 -12.13 10.64
C ASP A 605 -32.11 -11.20 11.75
N ASN A 606 -32.07 -9.89 11.53
CA ASN A 606 -32.38 -8.87 12.54
C ASN A 606 -33.85 -8.91 12.93
N PHE A 607 -34.70 -9.17 11.94
CA PHE A 607 -36.12 -9.39 12.16
C PHE A 607 -36.38 -10.67 12.95
N HIS A 608 -35.70 -11.77 12.60
CA HIS A 608 -35.85 -13.05 13.30
C HIS A 608 -35.39 -12.97 14.75
N TYR A 609 -34.31 -12.26 15.05
CA TYR A 609 -33.88 -12.01 16.44
C TYR A 609 -34.94 -11.23 17.23
N MET A 610 -35.56 -10.21 16.63
CA MET A 610 -36.65 -9.45 17.25
C MET A 610 -37.85 -10.34 17.55
N ILE A 611 -38.35 -11.07 16.55
CA ILE A 611 -39.51 -11.95 16.72
C ILE A 611 -39.22 -12.99 17.80
N LYS A 612 -38.02 -13.58 17.77
CA LYS A 612 -37.64 -14.55 18.80
C LYS A 612 -37.55 -13.92 20.19
N ALA A 613 -37.12 -12.67 20.32
CA ALA A 613 -37.12 -11.96 21.60
C ALA A 613 -38.55 -11.76 22.15
N ILE A 614 -39.52 -11.47 21.27
CA ILE A 614 -40.94 -11.36 21.62
C ILE A 614 -41.53 -12.72 22.01
N GLU A 615 -41.11 -13.81 21.36
CA GLU A 615 -41.52 -15.16 21.74
C GLU A 615 -41.00 -15.54 23.13
N ILE A 616 -39.70 -15.30 23.37
CA ILE A 616 -39.07 -15.58 24.66
C ILE A 616 -39.73 -14.76 25.77
N SER A 617 -40.07 -13.49 25.50
CA SER A 617 -40.77 -12.65 26.49
C SER A 617 -42.17 -13.17 26.85
N LYS A 618 -42.76 -14.00 25.99
CA LYS A 618 -44.04 -14.71 26.21
C LYS A 618 -43.86 -16.15 26.70
N GLY A 619 -42.62 -16.58 27.01
CA GLY A 619 -42.32 -17.91 27.52
C GLY A 619 -42.04 -18.98 26.46
N ASN A 620 -41.91 -18.62 25.18
CA ASN A 620 -41.56 -19.57 24.13
C ASN A 620 -40.03 -19.66 23.90
N TRP A 621 -39.44 -20.73 24.43
CA TRP A 621 -38.00 -21.02 24.39
C TRP A 621 -37.59 -22.05 23.33
N THR A 622 -38.41 -22.28 22.30
CA THR A 622 -38.03 -23.17 21.19
C THR A 622 -36.72 -22.70 20.54
N PRO A 623 -35.73 -23.58 20.33
CA PRO A 623 -34.47 -23.17 19.72
C PRO A 623 -34.66 -22.84 18.24
N MET A 624 -33.88 -21.90 17.72
CA MET A 624 -33.97 -21.46 16.32
C MET A 624 -32.80 -21.97 15.47
N GLN A 625 -33.06 -22.16 14.17
CA GLN A 625 -32.07 -22.39 13.13
C GLN A 625 -32.31 -21.41 11.98
N PRO A 626 -31.26 -20.91 11.32
CA PRO A 626 -29.83 -21.21 11.52
C PRO A 626 -29.13 -20.38 12.62
N TRP A 627 -29.87 -19.63 13.44
CA TRP A 627 -29.33 -18.62 14.33
C TRP A 627 -29.15 -19.08 15.81
N GLY A 628 -28.34 -18.35 16.57
CA GLY A 628 -28.20 -18.54 18.02
C GLY A 628 -29.16 -17.63 18.80
N MET A 629 -29.76 -18.10 19.90
CA MET A 629 -30.78 -17.31 20.61
C MET A 629 -30.22 -16.22 21.55
N GLY A 630 -28.90 -16.15 21.75
CA GLY A 630 -28.29 -15.30 22.77
C GLY A 630 -28.63 -13.82 22.64
N TRP A 631 -28.70 -13.29 21.42
CA TRP A 631 -29.12 -11.90 21.22
C TRP A 631 -30.61 -11.70 21.53
N SER A 632 -31.47 -12.62 21.11
CA SER A 632 -32.90 -12.61 21.43
C SER A 632 -33.16 -12.70 22.92
N ILE A 633 -32.35 -13.47 23.66
CA ILE A 633 -32.41 -13.57 25.13
C ILE A 633 -32.07 -12.23 25.78
N ILE A 634 -31.04 -11.52 25.28
CA ILE A 634 -30.69 -10.19 25.76
C ILE A 634 -31.82 -9.19 25.49
N LEU A 635 -32.49 -9.30 24.34
CA LEU A 635 -33.59 -8.42 23.93
C LEU A 635 -34.92 -8.72 24.63
N ALA A 636 -35.19 -9.96 25.05
CA ALA A 636 -36.49 -10.39 25.56
C ALA A 636 -37.00 -9.59 26.79
N PRO A 637 -36.18 -9.26 27.81
CA PRO A 637 -36.62 -8.41 28.91
C PRO A 637 -37.08 -7.03 28.44
N PHE A 638 -36.38 -6.46 27.46
CA PHE A 638 -36.75 -5.18 26.86
C PHE A 638 -38.07 -5.28 26.10
N MET A 639 -38.28 -6.38 25.36
CA MET A 639 -39.56 -6.64 24.69
C MET A 639 -40.72 -6.83 25.68
N ALA A 640 -40.47 -7.43 26.84
CA ALA A 640 -41.48 -7.58 27.90
C ALA A 640 -41.88 -6.23 28.53
N MET A 641 -40.94 -5.30 28.64
CA MET A 641 -41.17 -3.95 29.18
C MET A 641 -41.87 -3.01 28.18
N MET A 642 -41.79 -3.30 26.87
CA MET A 642 -42.44 -2.51 25.84
C MET A 642 -43.94 -2.81 25.76
N ASN A 643 -44.76 -1.82 26.10
CA ASN A 643 -46.22 -1.92 25.97
C ASN A 643 -46.73 -1.57 24.54
N SER A 644 -45.84 -1.42 23.57
CA SER A 644 -46.22 -1.09 22.20
C SER A 644 -46.72 -2.33 21.46
N SER A 645 -47.88 -2.20 20.80
CA SER A 645 -48.35 -3.18 19.81
C SER A 645 -47.71 -2.99 18.44
N SER A 646 -47.09 -1.83 18.19
CA SER A 646 -46.43 -1.51 16.91
C SER A 646 -45.14 -2.30 16.75
N ILE A 647 -45.07 -3.12 15.70
CA ILE A 647 -43.85 -3.85 15.32
C ILE A 647 -42.76 -2.86 14.91
N PHE A 648 -43.12 -1.78 14.23
CA PHE A 648 -42.18 -0.76 13.79
C PHE A 648 -41.51 -0.04 14.97
N GLU A 649 -42.25 0.27 16.04
CA GLU A 649 -41.65 0.85 17.25
C GLU A 649 -40.66 -0.11 17.92
N LYS A 650 -40.94 -1.43 17.92
CA LYS A 650 -40.01 -2.45 18.40
C LYS A 650 -38.75 -2.55 17.55
N MET A 651 -38.88 -2.39 16.23
CA MET A 651 -37.74 -2.34 15.31
C MET A 651 -36.83 -1.16 15.58
N LEU A 652 -37.39 0.06 15.65
CA LEU A 652 -36.63 1.27 15.98
C LEU A 652 -35.90 1.11 17.32
N PHE A 653 -36.58 0.52 18.30
CA PHE A 653 -36.01 0.32 19.62
C PHE A 653 -34.87 -0.69 19.65
N ILE A 654 -34.97 -1.79 18.89
CA ILE A 654 -33.89 -2.77 18.76
C ILE A 654 -32.68 -2.17 18.04
N SER A 655 -32.91 -1.39 16.97
CA SER A 655 -31.88 -0.60 16.29
C SER A 655 -31.17 0.35 17.26
N PHE A 656 -31.93 1.05 18.11
CA PHE A 656 -31.39 1.89 19.18
C PHE A 656 -30.56 1.08 20.19
N LEU A 657 -31.05 -0.08 20.65
CA LEU A 657 -30.32 -0.93 21.60
C LEU A 657 -29.01 -1.45 21.01
N SER A 658 -28.99 -1.88 19.75
CA SER A 658 -27.75 -2.28 19.06
C SER A 658 -26.71 -1.16 19.07
N LEU A 659 -27.11 0.09 18.78
CA LEU A 659 -26.23 1.27 18.85
C LEU A 659 -25.72 1.53 20.27
N VAL A 660 -26.58 1.35 21.28
CA VAL A 660 -26.19 1.48 22.70
C VAL A 660 -25.11 0.45 23.06
N PHE A 661 -25.27 -0.82 22.68
CA PHE A 661 -24.26 -1.86 22.92
C PHE A 661 -22.95 -1.56 22.19
N GLU A 662 -23.03 -1.08 20.95
CA GLU A 662 -21.84 -0.69 20.18
C GLU A 662 -21.08 0.47 20.85
N ALA A 663 -21.79 1.47 21.37
CA ALA A 663 -21.17 2.59 22.07
C ALA A 663 -20.63 2.15 23.44
N ALA A 664 -21.38 1.30 24.16
CA ALA A 664 -20.98 0.76 25.45
C ALA A 664 -19.70 -0.08 25.38
N ALA A 665 -19.37 -0.69 24.23
CA ALA A 665 -18.12 -1.44 24.01
C ALA A 665 -16.85 -0.60 24.23
N ILE A 666 -16.94 0.74 24.17
CA ILE A 666 -15.85 1.66 24.55
C ILE A 666 -15.41 1.44 26.01
N ILE A 667 -16.33 1.05 26.90
CA ILE A 667 -16.06 0.87 28.33
C ILE A 667 -15.11 -0.32 28.57
N PRO A 668 -15.44 -1.57 28.20
CA PRO A 668 -14.50 -2.68 28.36
C PRO A 668 -13.23 -2.51 27.50
N LEU A 669 -13.31 -1.87 26.33
CA LEU A 669 -12.12 -1.51 25.55
C LEU A 669 -11.15 -0.62 26.34
N PHE A 670 -11.65 0.43 26.99
CA PHE A 670 -10.84 1.34 27.78
C PHE A 670 -10.15 0.61 28.94
N TYR A 671 -10.91 -0.19 29.70
CA TYR A 671 -10.37 -0.89 30.87
C TYR A 671 -9.37 -1.98 30.49
N SER A 672 -9.67 -2.81 29.49
CA SER A 672 -8.72 -3.82 28.99
C SER A 672 -7.43 -3.18 28.50
N THR A 673 -7.51 -2.08 27.75
CA THR A 673 -6.34 -1.34 27.26
C THR A 673 -5.52 -0.73 28.39
N LYS A 674 -6.19 -0.16 29.40
CA LYS A 674 -5.54 0.41 30.59
C LYS A 674 -4.75 -0.65 31.36
N LEU A 675 -5.33 -1.85 31.53
CA LEU A 675 -4.72 -2.99 32.22
C LEU A 675 -3.53 -3.57 31.43
N LEU A 676 -3.64 -3.67 30.11
CA LEU A 676 -2.58 -4.23 29.25
C LEU A 676 -1.42 -3.26 29.02
N VAL A 677 -1.73 -2.00 28.77
CA VAL A 677 -0.78 -1.05 28.18
C VAL A 677 -0.51 0.11 29.13
N ASN A 678 -1.39 1.11 29.13
CA ASN A 678 -1.40 2.25 30.04
C ASN A 678 -2.63 3.15 29.75
N HIS A 679 -2.85 4.13 30.63
CA HIS A 679 -3.95 5.08 30.53
C HIS A 679 -3.97 5.91 29.24
N ARG A 680 -2.80 6.34 28.74
CA ARG A 680 -2.73 7.19 27.53
C ARG A 680 -3.19 6.44 26.27
N VAL A 681 -2.76 5.18 26.13
CA VAL A 681 -3.15 4.34 25.00
C VAL A 681 -4.64 3.99 25.09
N ALA A 682 -5.17 3.79 26.30
CA ALA A 682 -6.61 3.53 26.50
C ALA A 682 -7.48 4.70 26.00
N ILE A 683 -7.11 5.94 26.31
CA ILE A 683 -7.84 7.13 25.81
C ILE A 683 -7.82 7.16 24.28
N ILE A 684 -6.65 7.01 23.66
CA ILE A 684 -6.49 7.08 22.20
C ILE A 684 -7.29 5.96 21.52
N ALA A 685 -7.21 4.72 22.02
CA ALA A 685 -7.96 3.59 21.50
C ALA A 685 -9.48 3.80 21.60
N SER A 686 -9.96 4.33 22.74
CA SER A 686 -11.38 4.67 22.92
C SER A 686 -11.85 5.75 21.95
N VAL A 687 -11.04 6.78 21.68
CA VAL A 687 -11.38 7.82 20.71
C VAL A 687 -11.40 7.26 19.28
N LEU A 688 -10.41 6.45 18.90
CA LEU A 688 -10.39 5.80 17.58
C LEU A 688 -11.62 4.91 17.38
N TYR A 689 -11.96 4.09 18.38
CA TYR A 689 -13.13 3.21 18.29
C TYR A 689 -14.47 3.96 18.34
N ALA A 690 -14.56 5.05 19.11
CA ALA A 690 -15.75 5.91 19.15
C ALA A 690 -16.08 6.52 17.78
N VAL A 691 -15.04 6.83 17.02
CA VAL A 691 -15.13 7.48 15.71
C VAL A 691 -15.24 6.48 14.55
N PHE A 692 -14.82 5.23 14.78
CA PHE A 692 -14.96 4.17 13.79
C PHE A 692 -16.43 3.84 13.55
N ILE A 693 -16.85 4.00 12.30
CA ILE A 693 -18.18 3.65 11.79
C ILE A 693 -17.92 2.85 10.50
N PRO A 694 -18.17 1.54 10.48
CA PRO A 694 -17.92 0.75 9.29
C PRO A 694 -18.85 1.19 8.15
N ASP A 695 -18.33 1.24 6.91
CA ASP A 695 -18.96 1.69 5.64
C ASP A 695 -20.27 0.95 5.25
N ARG A 696 -20.81 0.09 6.11
CA ARG A 696 -22.08 -0.64 5.90
C ARG A 696 -22.94 -0.56 7.15
N ALA A 697 -23.06 0.62 7.73
CA ALA A 697 -23.72 0.83 9.00
C ALA A 697 -25.22 0.43 9.01
N ILE A 698 -25.84 0.31 7.82
CA ILE A 698 -27.19 -0.25 7.65
C ILE A 698 -27.27 -1.73 8.09
N ALA A 699 -26.19 -2.50 7.92
CA ALA A 699 -26.16 -3.91 8.29
C ALA A 699 -26.12 -4.17 9.80
N LEU A 700 -25.79 -3.18 10.64
CA LEU A 700 -25.56 -3.37 12.08
C LEU A 700 -26.79 -3.07 12.96
N LEU A 701 -27.82 -2.44 12.41
CA LEU A 701 -29.03 -2.10 13.14
C LEU A 701 -29.84 -3.34 13.49
N GLY A 702 -29.95 -3.65 14.77
CA GLY A 702 -30.67 -4.83 15.27
C GLY A 702 -29.92 -6.15 15.12
N MET A 703 -28.68 -6.10 14.66
CA MET A 703 -27.80 -7.25 14.48
C MET A 703 -27.09 -7.68 15.78
N THR A 704 -26.49 -8.87 15.78
CA THR A 704 -25.82 -9.43 16.97
C THR A 704 -24.39 -8.91 17.15
N GLU A 705 -23.77 -8.36 16.10
CA GLU A 705 -22.37 -7.88 16.06
C GLU A 705 -22.06 -6.89 17.20
N PRO A 706 -22.85 -5.83 17.44
CA PRO A 706 -22.54 -4.87 18.51
C PRO A 706 -22.48 -5.50 19.90
N ALA A 707 -23.44 -6.36 20.21
CA ALA A 707 -23.49 -7.08 21.48
C ALA A 707 -22.36 -8.11 21.57
N TYR A 708 -22.08 -8.82 20.48
CA TYR A 708 -20.99 -9.79 20.40
C TYR A 708 -19.63 -9.13 20.69
N VAL A 709 -19.32 -8.00 20.04
CA VAL A 709 -18.09 -7.24 20.28
C VAL A 709 -18.00 -6.77 21.74
N PHE A 710 -19.09 -6.24 22.29
CA PHE A 710 -19.17 -5.84 23.69
C PHE A 710 -18.85 -7.02 24.64
N LEU A 711 -19.49 -8.17 24.44
CA LEU A 711 -19.31 -9.36 25.29
C LEU A 711 -17.88 -9.91 25.21
N VAL A 712 -17.30 -9.99 24.01
CA VAL A 712 -15.91 -10.44 23.80
C VAL A 712 -14.93 -9.52 24.55
N LEU A 713 -15.09 -8.21 24.43
CA LEU A 713 -14.24 -7.24 25.16
C LEU A 713 -14.45 -7.32 26.67
N LEU A 714 -15.68 -7.55 27.12
CA LEU A 714 -16.00 -7.69 28.53
C LEU A 714 -15.35 -8.94 29.13
N ALA A 715 -15.50 -10.10 28.47
CA ALA A 715 -14.85 -11.35 28.87
C ALA A 715 -13.32 -11.20 28.89
N PHE A 716 -12.75 -10.59 27.85
CA PHE A 716 -11.32 -10.30 27.79
C PHE A 716 -10.85 -9.40 28.94
N THR A 717 -11.63 -8.37 29.29
CA THR A 717 -11.34 -7.49 30.43
C THR A 717 -11.32 -8.26 31.74
N PHE A 718 -12.27 -9.18 31.96
CA PHE A 718 -12.29 -10.02 33.15
C PHE A 718 -11.11 -11.01 33.20
N ILE A 719 -10.72 -11.60 32.07
CA ILE A 719 -9.52 -12.44 31.97
C ILE A 719 -8.27 -11.66 32.38
N LEU A 720 -8.12 -10.41 31.91
CA LEU A 720 -7.00 -9.54 32.29
C LEU A 720 -7.02 -9.19 33.77
N LYS A 721 -8.18 -8.83 34.34
CA LYS A 721 -8.34 -8.60 35.79
C LYS A 721 -8.06 -9.85 36.61
N SER A 722 -8.26 -11.03 36.04
CA SER A 722 -8.02 -12.28 36.74
C SER A 722 -6.56 -12.43 37.19
N LYS A 723 -5.62 -11.79 36.48
CA LYS A 723 -4.20 -11.77 36.81
C LYS A 723 -3.96 -11.37 38.27
N ASP A 724 -4.72 -10.39 38.77
CA ASP A 724 -4.60 -9.89 40.14
C ASP A 724 -5.59 -10.61 41.08
N ASN A 725 -6.75 -11.04 40.58
CA ASN A 725 -7.75 -11.76 41.39
C ASN A 725 -8.49 -12.82 40.56
N TRP A 726 -8.23 -14.10 40.83
CA TRP A 726 -8.78 -15.24 40.08
C TRP A 726 -10.32 -15.26 40.02
N LYS A 727 -11.02 -14.62 40.97
CA LYS A 727 -12.50 -14.57 41.00
C LYS A 727 -13.09 -13.95 39.73
N TYR A 728 -12.35 -13.11 39.02
CA TYR A 728 -12.79 -12.56 37.74
C TYR A 728 -12.91 -13.62 36.62
N LEU A 729 -12.41 -14.85 36.80
CA LEU A 729 -12.67 -15.94 35.85
C LEU A 729 -14.12 -16.43 35.88
N VAL A 730 -14.82 -16.23 37.00
CA VAL A 730 -16.24 -16.58 37.13
C VAL A 730 -17.10 -15.78 36.15
N PRO A 731 -17.11 -14.43 36.20
CA PRO A 731 -17.86 -13.65 35.22
C PRO A 731 -17.26 -13.78 33.81
N ALA A 732 -15.95 -14.05 33.64
CA ALA A 732 -15.39 -14.34 32.32
C ALA A 732 -16.01 -15.59 31.67
N GLY A 733 -16.11 -16.70 32.42
CA GLY A 733 -16.72 -17.93 31.94
C GLY A 733 -18.20 -17.76 31.59
N LEU A 734 -18.97 -17.12 32.48
CA LEU A 734 -20.39 -16.82 32.24
C LEU A 734 -20.59 -15.95 30.98
N VAL A 735 -19.85 -14.84 30.84
CA VAL A 735 -19.93 -13.99 29.65
C VAL A 735 -19.56 -14.78 28.39
N SER A 736 -18.55 -15.65 28.45
CA SER A 736 -18.20 -16.52 27.33
C SER A 736 -19.29 -17.52 26.95
N GLY A 737 -20.15 -17.94 27.88
CA GLY A 737 -21.35 -18.72 27.54
C GLY A 737 -22.32 -17.91 26.67
N LEU A 738 -22.56 -16.63 27.01
CA LEU A 738 -23.39 -15.74 26.19
C LEU A 738 -22.79 -15.47 24.81
N ILE A 739 -21.46 -15.40 24.72
CA ILE A 739 -20.75 -15.24 23.44
C ILE A 739 -21.10 -16.39 22.49
N LEU A 740 -21.04 -17.64 22.97
CA LEU A 740 -21.42 -18.81 22.17
C LEU A 740 -22.88 -18.76 21.73
N GLU A 741 -23.79 -18.42 22.64
CA GLU A 741 -25.22 -18.39 22.33
C GLU A 741 -25.61 -17.26 21.38
N SER A 742 -24.87 -16.15 21.39
CA SER A 742 -25.19 -15.00 20.55
C SER A 742 -25.11 -15.30 19.05
N ARG A 743 -24.22 -16.21 18.62
CA ARG A 743 -23.94 -16.57 17.22
C ARG A 743 -23.21 -17.91 17.12
N SER A 744 -23.42 -18.63 16.01
CA SER A 744 -22.63 -19.84 15.68
C SER A 744 -21.12 -19.61 15.66
N SER A 745 -20.65 -18.45 15.20
CA SER A 745 -19.23 -18.07 15.20
C SER A 745 -18.67 -17.76 16.59
N GLY A 746 -19.50 -17.71 17.64
CA GLY A 746 -19.07 -17.39 19.00
C GLY A 746 -18.08 -18.40 19.58
N ILE A 747 -18.12 -19.65 19.10
CA ILE A 747 -17.14 -20.68 19.48
C ILE A 747 -15.70 -20.23 19.18
N MET A 748 -15.49 -19.50 18.08
CA MET A 748 -14.18 -19.00 17.66
C MET A 748 -13.61 -18.01 18.68
N ALA A 749 -14.44 -17.09 19.18
CA ALA A 749 -14.01 -16.16 20.23
C ALA A 749 -13.78 -16.87 21.56
N VAL A 750 -14.59 -17.87 21.92
CA VAL A 750 -14.38 -18.67 23.14
C VAL A 750 -13.02 -19.37 23.10
N VAL A 751 -12.64 -19.97 21.97
CA VAL A 751 -11.31 -20.59 21.79
C VAL A 751 -10.19 -19.54 21.94
N ALA A 752 -10.33 -18.36 21.32
CA ALA A 752 -9.34 -17.29 21.47
C ALA A 752 -9.21 -16.78 22.92
N LEU A 753 -10.32 -16.72 23.67
CA LEU A 753 -10.34 -16.34 25.08
C LEU A 753 -9.73 -17.42 25.99
N PHE A 754 -9.94 -18.71 25.69
CA PHE A 754 -9.24 -19.81 26.36
C PHE A 754 -7.72 -19.67 26.19
N LEU A 755 -7.24 -19.40 24.97
CA LEU A 755 -5.82 -19.13 24.71
C LEU A 755 -5.33 -17.92 25.51
N ALA A 756 -6.14 -16.86 25.62
CA ALA A 756 -5.79 -15.68 26.41
C ALA A 756 -5.49 -16.03 27.88
N ILE A 757 -6.26 -16.93 28.49
CA ILE A 757 -6.06 -17.38 29.88
C ILE A 757 -4.68 -18.05 30.04
N LEU A 758 -4.28 -18.90 29.09
CA LEU A 758 -2.99 -19.59 29.11
C LEU A 758 -1.80 -18.62 29.07
N PHE A 759 -1.93 -17.51 28.35
CA PHE A 759 -0.82 -16.56 28.13
C PHE A 759 -0.82 -15.33 29.06
N THR A 760 -1.90 -15.07 29.80
CA THR A 760 -2.02 -13.90 30.68
C THR A 760 -1.21 -14.03 31.97
N ARG A 761 -0.89 -15.26 32.41
CA ARG A 761 -0.26 -15.51 33.72
C ARG A 761 1.22 -15.87 33.59
N LYS A 762 1.97 -15.43 34.60
CA LYS A 762 3.42 -15.66 34.73
C LYS A 762 3.79 -16.95 35.46
N ASP A 763 2.83 -17.56 36.17
CA ASP A 763 3.09 -18.71 37.01
C ASP A 763 3.33 -19.95 36.14
N PRO A 764 4.55 -20.53 36.15
CA PRO A 764 4.87 -21.70 35.35
C PRO A 764 4.26 -22.98 35.93
N ALA A 765 3.64 -22.94 37.12
CA ALA A 765 3.06 -24.13 37.74
C ALA A 765 1.83 -24.61 36.98
N MET A 766 1.97 -25.74 36.28
CA MET A 766 0.90 -26.40 35.52
C MET A 766 -0.40 -26.59 36.34
N LYS A 767 -0.28 -26.88 37.65
CA LYS A 767 -1.43 -27.02 38.57
C LYS A 767 -2.24 -25.74 38.70
N ALA A 768 -1.58 -24.58 38.81
CA ALA A 768 -2.27 -23.30 38.89
C ALA A 768 -2.97 -23.01 37.55
N MET A 769 -2.30 -23.23 36.41
CA MET A 769 -2.90 -23.04 35.10
C MET A 769 -4.15 -23.90 34.89
N ILE A 770 -4.10 -25.19 35.20
CA ILE A 770 -5.24 -26.12 35.10
C ILE A 770 -6.40 -25.63 35.95
N LYS A 771 -6.15 -25.23 37.22
CA LYS A 771 -7.20 -24.69 38.10
C LYS A 771 -7.96 -23.53 37.45
N HIS A 772 -7.27 -22.59 36.82
CA HIS A 772 -7.91 -21.43 36.20
C HIS A 772 -8.71 -21.80 34.95
N VAL A 773 -8.18 -22.69 34.11
CA VAL A 773 -8.90 -23.22 32.94
C VAL A 773 -10.17 -23.97 33.39
N VAL A 774 -10.08 -24.77 34.45
CA VAL A 774 -11.22 -25.49 35.02
C VAL A 774 -12.27 -24.52 35.56
N ILE A 775 -11.88 -23.50 36.35
CA ILE A 775 -12.83 -22.51 36.88
C ILE A 775 -13.55 -21.81 35.73
N PHE A 776 -12.82 -21.30 34.74
CA PHE A 776 -13.43 -20.67 33.57
C PHE A 776 -14.37 -21.62 32.83
N GLY A 777 -13.91 -22.86 32.57
CA GLY A 777 -14.68 -23.88 31.86
C GLY A 777 -15.96 -24.29 32.60
N VAL A 778 -15.92 -24.45 33.92
CA VAL A 778 -17.10 -24.78 34.74
C VAL A 778 -18.16 -23.69 34.63
N PHE A 779 -17.78 -22.42 34.78
CA PHE A 779 -18.75 -21.32 34.69
C PHE A 779 -19.20 -21.03 33.26
N PHE A 780 -18.36 -21.29 32.26
CA PHE A 780 -18.76 -21.31 30.85
C PHE A 780 -19.85 -22.36 30.61
N LEU A 781 -19.62 -23.61 31.03
CA LEU A 781 -20.59 -24.70 30.88
C LEU A 781 -21.84 -24.50 31.74
N ALA A 782 -21.73 -23.85 32.90
CA ALA A 782 -22.89 -23.54 33.74
C ALA A 782 -23.92 -22.68 32.99
N LEU A 783 -23.47 -21.84 32.05
CA LEU A 783 -24.37 -21.04 31.22
C LEU A 783 -24.65 -21.66 29.85
N ALA A 784 -23.62 -22.09 29.12
CA ALA A 784 -23.77 -22.65 27.77
C ALA A 784 -24.37 -24.07 27.76
N GLY A 785 -24.04 -24.88 28.77
CA GLY A 785 -24.41 -26.30 28.83
C GLY A 785 -25.90 -26.57 28.71
N PRO A 786 -26.78 -25.89 29.48
CA PRO A 786 -28.23 -26.05 29.35
C PRO A 786 -28.74 -25.76 27.93
N PHE A 787 -28.27 -24.69 27.29
CA PHE A 787 -28.68 -24.34 25.92
C PHE A 787 -28.14 -25.30 24.88
N MET A 788 -26.89 -25.74 25.03
CA MET A 788 -26.29 -26.77 24.18
C MET A 788 -27.03 -28.10 24.27
N ALA A 789 -27.38 -28.54 25.49
CA ALA A 789 -28.16 -29.76 25.70
C ALA A 789 -29.57 -29.63 25.12
N TRP A 790 -30.21 -28.47 25.32
CA TRP A 790 -31.51 -28.15 24.73
C TRP A 790 -31.46 -28.21 23.20
N ARG A 791 -30.43 -27.62 22.61
CA ARG A 791 -30.21 -27.62 21.16
C ARG A 791 -29.98 -29.02 20.62
N ALA A 792 -29.19 -29.83 21.33
CA ALA A 792 -28.96 -31.23 20.99
C ALA A 792 -30.24 -32.07 21.03
N ALA A 793 -31.14 -31.80 21.98
CA ALA A 793 -32.42 -32.50 22.07
C ALA A 793 -33.34 -32.21 20.87
N TRP A 794 -33.28 -31.00 20.30
CA TRP A 794 -34.09 -30.60 19.15
C TRP A 794 -33.48 -30.94 17.80
N PHE A 795 -32.15 -30.83 17.67
CA PHE A 795 -31.45 -30.90 16.38
C PHE A 795 -30.39 -32.02 16.31
N GLY A 796 -30.33 -32.90 17.31
CA GLY A 796 -29.40 -34.04 17.36
C GLY A 796 -27.96 -33.68 17.80
N SER A 797 -27.56 -32.41 17.72
CA SER A 797 -26.22 -31.94 18.13
C SER A 797 -26.24 -30.57 18.82
N PRO A 798 -25.39 -30.36 19.85
CA PRO A 798 -25.31 -29.08 20.55
C PRO A 798 -24.73 -27.94 19.69
N PHE A 799 -24.07 -28.29 18.60
CA PHE A 799 -23.44 -27.35 17.67
C PHE A 799 -24.19 -27.28 16.34
N GLU A 800 -25.44 -27.73 16.24
CA GLU A 800 -26.18 -27.73 14.97
C GLU A 800 -26.94 -26.41 14.74
N TYR A 801 -26.44 -25.59 13.82
CA TYR A 801 -26.96 -24.27 13.44
C TYR A 801 -27.46 -24.28 11.99
N GLY A 802 -27.83 -25.44 11.46
CA GLY A 802 -28.33 -25.58 10.09
C GLY A 802 -27.25 -25.17 9.06
N PRO A 803 -27.57 -24.37 8.04
CA PRO A 803 -26.60 -23.88 7.05
C PRO A 803 -25.30 -23.30 7.65
N ASN A 804 -25.37 -22.66 8.82
CA ASN A 804 -24.21 -22.02 9.45
C ASN A 804 -23.18 -23.00 10.04
N THR A 805 -23.51 -24.29 10.14
CA THR A 805 -22.60 -25.35 10.63
C THR A 805 -22.02 -26.21 9.53
N LYS A 806 -22.42 -25.98 8.28
CA LYS A 806 -21.97 -26.71 7.10
C LYS A 806 -20.70 -26.10 6.47
N LEU A 807 -19.71 -25.78 7.31
CA LEU A 807 -18.50 -25.03 6.91
C LEU A 807 -17.65 -25.69 5.82
N PHE A 808 -17.80 -27.01 5.62
CA PHE A 808 -17.00 -27.81 4.69
C PHE A 808 -17.78 -28.23 3.42
N ILE A 809 -18.91 -27.60 3.10
CA ILE A 809 -19.61 -27.84 1.82
C ILE A 809 -19.01 -26.97 0.72
N ASP A 810 -18.79 -27.49 -0.49
CA ASP A 810 -18.14 -26.76 -1.60
C ASP A 810 -18.88 -25.51 -2.06
N ASP A 811 -20.21 -25.53 -2.10
CA ASP A 811 -21.02 -24.38 -2.49
C ASP A 811 -21.94 -23.92 -1.35
N PHE A 812 -21.83 -22.65 -0.96
CA PHE A 812 -22.70 -22.03 0.03
C PHE A 812 -24.19 -22.17 -0.32
N ALA A 813 -24.56 -22.15 -1.60
CA ALA A 813 -25.95 -22.33 -2.04
C ALA A 813 -26.51 -23.71 -1.66
N LEU A 814 -25.68 -24.76 -1.72
CA LEU A 814 -26.07 -26.12 -1.35
C LEU A 814 -26.34 -26.27 0.16
N ALA A 815 -25.76 -25.39 0.99
CA ALA A 815 -26.04 -25.39 2.42
C ALA A 815 -27.52 -25.05 2.72
N TRP A 816 -28.19 -24.36 1.81
CA TRP A 816 -29.59 -23.90 1.93
C TRP A 816 -30.59 -24.67 1.06
N ALA A 817 -30.15 -25.63 0.24
CA ALA A 817 -31.03 -26.41 -0.65
C ALA A 817 -31.94 -27.38 0.14
N GLU A 818 -33.22 -27.55 -0.28
CA GLU A 818 -34.22 -28.38 0.42
C GLU A 818 -33.79 -29.84 0.62
N ASN A 819 -33.11 -30.44 -0.37
CA ASN A 819 -32.48 -31.76 -0.25
C ASN A 819 -31.11 -31.66 0.42
N HIS A 820 -31.08 -31.09 1.63
CA HIS A 820 -29.89 -30.76 2.40
C HIS A 820 -28.86 -31.90 2.41
N PRO A 821 -27.74 -31.81 1.66
CA PRO A 821 -26.67 -32.79 1.81
C PRO A 821 -26.08 -32.66 3.23
N GLU A 822 -25.73 -33.80 3.84
CA GLU A 822 -24.91 -33.81 5.05
C GLU A 822 -23.57 -33.16 4.72
N ALA A 823 -23.15 -32.21 5.55
CA ALA A 823 -21.85 -31.58 5.34
C ALA A 823 -20.75 -32.58 5.71
N PRO A 824 -19.73 -32.76 4.85
CA PRO A 824 -18.63 -33.64 5.19
C PRO A 824 -17.92 -33.12 6.44
N SER A 825 -17.44 -34.04 7.25
CA SER A 825 -16.50 -33.71 8.33
C SER A 825 -15.21 -33.13 7.75
N ILE A 826 -14.41 -32.45 8.58
CA ILE A 826 -13.11 -31.92 8.15
C ILE A 826 -12.20 -33.03 7.59
N PHE A 827 -12.28 -34.25 8.13
CA PHE A 827 -11.48 -35.38 7.68
C PHE A 827 -11.94 -35.90 6.31
N GLU A 828 -13.25 -35.97 6.08
CA GLU A 828 -13.82 -36.36 4.77
C GLU A 828 -13.55 -35.28 3.72
N TYR A 829 -13.61 -34.00 4.11
CA TYR A 829 -13.26 -32.90 3.21
C TYR A 829 -11.81 -32.97 2.75
N LEU A 830 -10.89 -33.15 3.71
CA LEU A 830 -9.45 -33.26 3.42
C LEU A 830 -9.11 -34.55 2.64
N ALA A 831 -9.88 -35.61 2.79
CA ALA A 831 -9.70 -36.86 2.04
C ALA A 831 -10.24 -36.76 0.60
N SER A 832 -11.29 -35.96 0.38
CA SER A 832 -11.94 -35.79 -0.94
C SER A 832 -11.30 -34.71 -1.81
N HIS A 833 -10.48 -33.83 -1.24
CA HIS A 833 -9.89 -32.70 -1.95
C HIS A 833 -8.37 -32.78 -2.06
N SER A 834 -7.83 -32.30 -3.18
CA SER A 834 -6.39 -32.13 -3.34
C SER A 834 -5.85 -31.01 -2.44
N LEU A 835 -4.56 -31.07 -2.10
CA LEU A 835 -3.91 -30.03 -1.30
C LEU A 835 -4.01 -28.63 -1.95
N PHE A 836 -4.04 -28.58 -3.28
CA PHE A 836 -4.23 -27.33 -4.02
C PHE A 836 -5.63 -26.75 -3.81
N GLN A 837 -6.69 -27.57 -3.93
CA GLN A 837 -8.08 -27.12 -3.69
C GLN A 837 -8.31 -26.66 -2.25
N VAL A 838 -7.73 -27.37 -1.27
CA VAL A 838 -7.79 -26.97 0.14
C VAL A 838 -7.07 -25.64 0.37
N ALA A 839 -5.90 -25.45 -0.25
CA ALA A 839 -5.15 -24.20 -0.16
C ALA A 839 -5.90 -23.04 -0.84
N ASP A 840 -6.45 -23.25 -2.03
CA ASP A 840 -7.23 -22.26 -2.75
C ASP A 840 -8.41 -21.78 -1.90
N ARG A 841 -9.17 -22.72 -1.32
CA ARG A 841 -10.33 -22.39 -0.50
C ARG A 841 -10.01 -21.70 0.82
N PHE A 842 -9.16 -22.29 1.66
CA PHE A 842 -8.96 -21.80 3.03
C PHE A 842 -7.84 -20.76 3.14
N ILE A 843 -6.84 -20.80 2.27
CA ILE A 843 -5.71 -19.86 2.30
C ILE A 843 -5.97 -18.69 1.37
N ILE A 844 -6.33 -18.91 0.10
CA ILE A 844 -6.55 -17.80 -0.85
C ILE A 844 -7.91 -17.16 -0.57
N ASP A 845 -8.99 -17.93 -0.67
CA ASP A 845 -10.35 -17.40 -0.53
C ASP A 845 -10.76 -17.11 0.91
N GLY A 846 -10.21 -17.86 1.87
CA GLY A 846 -10.32 -17.57 3.30
C GLY A 846 -9.36 -16.48 3.75
N LEU A 847 -8.13 -16.88 4.12
CA LEU A 847 -7.15 -16.01 4.78
C LEU A 847 -6.73 -14.78 3.96
N ALA A 848 -6.44 -14.91 2.66
CA ALA A 848 -5.91 -13.80 1.87
C ALA A 848 -7.00 -12.77 1.55
N ARG A 849 -8.21 -13.20 1.19
CA ARG A 849 -9.35 -12.28 1.02
C ARG A 849 -9.77 -11.66 2.35
N GLU A 850 -9.78 -12.42 3.44
CA GLU A 850 -10.02 -11.86 4.78
C GLU A 850 -8.98 -10.78 5.13
N PHE A 851 -7.70 -11.05 4.89
CA PHE A 851 -6.63 -10.07 5.09
C PHE A 851 -6.85 -8.83 4.24
N TYR A 852 -7.24 -8.98 2.98
CA TYR A 852 -7.55 -7.88 2.09
C TYR A 852 -8.72 -7.03 2.60
N GLN A 853 -9.80 -7.65 3.06
CA GLN A 853 -10.93 -6.93 3.64
C GLN A 853 -10.58 -6.24 4.96
N PHE A 854 -9.84 -6.92 5.83
CA PHE A 854 -9.35 -6.34 7.08
C PHE A 854 -8.38 -5.17 6.81
N PHE A 855 -7.54 -5.30 5.76
CA PHE A 855 -6.67 -4.24 5.29
C PHE A 855 -7.50 -3.04 4.83
N ILE A 856 -8.50 -3.23 3.96
CA ILE A 856 -9.43 -2.16 3.52
C ILE A 856 -10.10 -1.48 4.72
N LEU A 857 -10.59 -2.26 5.68
CA LEU A 857 -11.28 -1.74 6.86
C LEU A 857 -10.36 -0.91 7.77
N LEU A 858 -9.05 -1.18 7.75
CA LEU A 858 -8.00 -0.39 8.42
C LEU A 858 -7.31 0.61 7.48
N PHE A 859 -7.73 0.72 6.21
CA PHE A 859 -7.01 1.41 5.12
C PHE A 859 -7.09 2.93 5.08
N PRO A 860 -7.65 3.69 6.04
CA PRO A 860 -7.12 5.03 6.19
C PRO A 860 -5.61 4.91 6.47
N LEU A 861 -4.76 5.10 5.44
CA LEU A 861 -3.35 4.65 5.37
C LEU A 861 -2.53 4.95 6.63
N VAL A 862 -2.90 6.03 7.34
CA VAL A 862 -2.34 6.43 8.63
C VAL A 862 -2.59 5.37 9.74
N LEU A 863 -3.81 4.84 9.87
CA LEU A 863 -4.18 3.89 10.90
C LEU A 863 -3.47 2.54 10.72
N PHE A 864 -3.44 2.01 9.49
CA PHE A 864 -2.78 0.73 9.20
C PHE A 864 -1.29 0.76 9.56
N VAL A 865 -0.59 1.86 9.26
CA VAL A 865 0.82 2.03 9.63
C VAL A 865 1.01 1.99 11.15
N PHE A 866 0.13 2.66 11.91
CA PHE A 866 0.18 2.60 13.37
C PHE A 866 -0.15 1.22 13.90
N PHE A 867 -1.11 0.53 13.30
CA PHE A 867 -1.45 -0.85 13.63
C PHE A 867 -0.23 -1.77 13.47
N ILE A 868 0.46 -1.73 12.33
CA ILE A 868 1.65 -2.56 12.06
C ILE A 868 2.78 -2.26 13.06
N VAL A 869 3.07 -0.97 13.31
CA VAL A 869 4.10 -0.61 14.30
C VAL A 869 3.70 -1.07 15.71
N GLY A 870 2.42 -0.96 16.05
CA GLY A 870 1.86 -1.45 17.30
C GLY A 870 2.02 -2.95 17.47
N LEU A 871 1.62 -3.72 16.46
CA LEU A 871 1.75 -5.17 16.36
C LEU A 871 3.20 -5.59 16.62
N LEU A 872 4.16 -5.07 15.84
CA LEU A 872 5.58 -5.39 15.97
C LEU A 872 6.14 -5.06 17.36
N LYS A 873 5.77 -3.91 17.93
CA LYS A 873 6.29 -3.46 19.22
C LYS A 873 5.68 -4.20 20.42
N ILE A 874 4.43 -4.64 20.35
CA ILE A 874 3.81 -5.44 21.42
C ILE A 874 4.30 -6.89 21.36
N THR A 875 4.53 -7.46 20.17
CA THR A 875 5.02 -8.85 20.04
C THR A 875 6.36 -9.06 20.74
N ILE A 876 7.23 -8.04 20.74
CA ILE A 876 8.52 -8.06 21.44
C ILE A 876 8.34 -8.00 22.97
N ASP A 877 7.23 -7.46 23.47
CA ASP A 877 6.93 -7.34 24.89
C ASP A 877 6.21 -8.61 25.40
N LYS A 878 6.98 -9.52 26.02
CA LYS A 878 6.46 -10.80 26.56
C LYS A 878 5.23 -10.64 27.46
N GLN A 879 5.06 -9.51 28.15
CA GLN A 879 3.91 -9.29 29.05
C GLN A 879 2.64 -8.86 28.31
N ARG A 880 2.76 -8.35 27.08
CA ARG A 880 1.66 -7.77 26.30
C ARG A 880 1.28 -8.60 25.08
N ARG A 881 2.08 -9.63 24.74
CA ARG A 881 1.85 -10.53 23.60
C ARG A 881 0.47 -11.21 23.59
N VAL A 882 -0.20 -11.32 24.74
CA VAL A 882 -1.57 -11.88 24.83
C VAL A 882 -2.53 -11.19 23.87
N LEU A 883 -2.45 -9.87 23.74
CA LEU A 883 -3.29 -9.10 22.80
C LEU A 883 -3.10 -9.58 21.36
N VAL A 884 -1.85 -9.81 20.96
CA VAL A 884 -1.50 -10.25 19.60
C VAL A 884 -1.92 -11.69 19.38
N LEU A 885 -1.76 -12.55 20.38
CA LEU A 885 -2.22 -13.94 20.29
C LEU A 885 -3.73 -14.04 20.16
N VAL A 886 -4.49 -13.24 20.92
CA VAL A 886 -5.95 -13.19 20.79
C VAL A 886 -6.36 -12.66 19.43
N LEU A 887 -5.74 -11.57 18.96
CA LEU A 887 -6.02 -11.03 17.64
C LEU A 887 -5.73 -12.05 16.52
N ILE A 888 -4.57 -12.72 16.56
CA ILE A 888 -4.19 -13.75 15.58
C ILE A 888 -5.14 -14.94 15.67
N ALA A 889 -5.47 -15.41 16.88
CA ALA A 889 -6.40 -16.52 17.05
C ALA A 889 -7.79 -16.18 16.49
N LEU A 890 -8.31 -14.98 16.79
CA LEU A 890 -9.58 -14.52 16.23
C LEU A 890 -9.51 -14.45 14.70
N PHE A 891 -8.44 -13.88 14.13
CA PHE A 891 -8.24 -13.73 12.69
C PHE A 891 -8.15 -15.08 11.95
N LEU A 892 -7.37 -16.03 12.49
CA LEU A 892 -7.24 -17.37 11.89
C LEU A 892 -8.52 -18.20 12.00
N LEU A 893 -9.31 -17.98 13.05
CA LEU A 893 -10.57 -18.70 13.22
C LEU A 893 -11.67 -18.07 12.35
N SER A 894 -11.73 -16.74 12.25
CA SER A 894 -12.69 -16.06 11.36
C SER A 894 -12.46 -16.40 9.88
N SER A 895 -11.24 -16.70 9.46
CA SER A 895 -10.95 -17.06 8.06
C SER A 895 -11.63 -18.34 7.60
N ILE A 896 -11.95 -19.24 8.53
CA ILE A 896 -12.73 -20.45 8.23
C ILE A 896 -14.18 -20.06 7.90
N SER A 897 -14.78 -19.16 8.69
CA SER A 897 -16.10 -18.61 8.38
C SER A 897 -16.09 -17.75 7.12
N TYR A 898 -15.01 -16.99 6.89
CA TYR A 898 -14.88 -16.16 5.70
C TYR A 898 -14.76 -16.99 4.42
N ALA A 899 -14.00 -18.10 4.43
CA ALA A 899 -13.91 -19.04 3.31
C ALA A 899 -15.27 -19.65 2.91
N PHE A 900 -16.24 -19.67 3.84
CA PHE A 900 -17.58 -20.20 3.60
C PHE A 900 -18.60 -19.09 3.25
N LEU A 901 -18.65 -18.01 4.03
CA LEU A 901 -19.67 -16.96 3.94
C LEU A 901 -19.26 -15.74 3.10
N SER A 902 -17.95 -15.57 2.83
CA SER A 902 -17.36 -14.42 2.14
C SER A 902 -17.86 -13.05 2.66
N ASN A 903 -18.17 -12.97 3.96
CA ASN A 903 -18.81 -11.79 4.56
C ASN A 903 -17.87 -11.05 5.53
N GLN A 904 -17.73 -9.74 5.32
CA GLN A 904 -16.90 -8.84 6.14
C GLN A 904 -17.34 -8.77 7.62
N ARG A 905 -18.58 -9.15 7.96
CA ARG A 905 -19.14 -9.06 9.32
C ARG A 905 -18.31 -9.79 10.38
N HIS A 906 -17.63 -10.88 10.00
CA HIS A 906 -16.78 -11.66 10.92
C HIS A 906 -15.55 -10.88 11.40
N LEU A 907 -15.14 -9.81 10.70
CA LEU A 907 -13.96 -9.01 11.01
C LEU A 907 -14.20 -7.97 12.10
N LEU A 908 -15.46 -7.66 12.40
CA LEU A 908 -15.80 -6.56 13.32
C LEU A 908 -15.32 -6.84 14.75
N VAL A 909 -15.19 -8.11 15.15
CA VAL A 909 -14.62 -8.49 16.46
C VAL A 909 -13.13 -8.17 16.58
N LEU A 910 -12.41 -8.08 15.46
CA LEU A 910 -10.98 -7.77 15.42
C LEU A 910 -10.70 -6.27 15.61
N ILE A 911 -11.65 -5.42 15.22
CA ILE A 911 -11.47 -3.97 15.12
C ILE A 911 -11.07 -3.33 16.45
N PRO A 912 -11.74 -3.56 17.59
CA PRO A 912 -11.31 -2.95 18.83
C PRO A 912 -9.87 -3.29 19.20
N PHE A 913 -9.43 -4.53 18.99
CA PHE A 913 -8.05 -4.96 19.23
C PHE A 913 -7.06 -4.29 18.28
N ALA A 914 -7.45 -4.12 17.01
CA ALA A 914 -6.68 -3.36 16.04
C ALA A 914 -6.52 -1.88 16.44
N MET A 915 -7.58 -1.26 16.98
CA MET A 915 -7.51 0.12 17.51
C MET A 915 -6.56 0.25 18.70
N VAL A 916 -6.50 -0.76 19.58
CA VAL A 916 -5.50 -0.80 20.67
C VAL A 916 -4.07 -0.84 20.13
N LEU A 917 -3.82 -1.69 19.14
CA LEU A 917 -2.50 -1.79 18.51
C LEU A 917 -2.15 -0.49 17.77
N ALA A 918 -3.07 0.10 17.03
CA ALA A 918 -2.87 1.38 16.37
C ALA A 918 -2.56 2.49 17.37
N ALA A 919 -3.34 2.62 18.44
CA ALA A 919 -3.09 3.58 19.52
C ALA A 919 -1.71 3.38 20.16
N TYR A 920 -1.31 2.13 20.40
CA TYR A 920 0.01 1.81 20.96
C TYR A 920 1.14 2.17 19.98
N GLY A 921 1.01 1.81 18.71
CA GLY A 921 1.97 2.14 17.66
C GLY A 921 2.16 3.64 17.51
N MET A 922 1.06 4.40 17.48
CA MET A 922 1.08 5.87 17.46
C MET A 922 1.84 6.44 18.66
N VAL A 923 1.54 5.97 19.89
CA VAL A 923 2.26 6.39 21.10
C VAL A 923 3.76 6.06 21.02
N LYS A 924 4.12 4.87 20.52
CA LYS A 924 5.52 4.47 20.39
C LYS A 924 6.29 5.31 19.38
N ILE A 925 5.70 5.56 18.20
CA ILE A 925 6.29 6.44 17.18
C ILE A 925 6.49 7.84 17.75
N VAL A 926 5.45 8.47 18.29
CA VAL A 926 5.59 9.83 18.82
C VAL A 926 6.58 9.90 19.98
N SER A 927 6.64 8.85 20.82
CA SER A 927 7.59 8.80 21.93
C SER A 927 9.05 8.70 21.47
N SER A 928 9.33 8.06 20.33
CA SER A 928 10.69 7.89 19.79
C SER A 928 11.23 9.14 19.10
N LEU A 929 10.35 10.08 18.74
CA LEU A 929 10.74 11.35 18.14
C LEU A 929 11.48 12.24 19.16
N HIS A 930 12.66 12.74 18.82
CA HIS A 930 13.40 13.69 19.67
C HIS A 930 12.93 15.14 19.41
N VAL A 931 11.62 15.40 19.54
CA VAL A 931 10.97 16.72 19.32
C VAL A 931 10.45 17.24 20.66
N ARG A 932 10.56 18.55 20.93
CA ARG A 932 9.95 19.18 22.11
C ARG A 932 8.42 19.08 22.13
N ARG A 933 7.77 18.97 20.97
CA ARG A 933 6.32 19.16 20.77
C ARG A 933 5.54 17.84 20.50
N LYS A 934 5.80 16.80 21.30
CA LYS A 934 5.18 15.46 21.11
C LYS A 934 3.64 15.46 21.21
N LYS A 935 3.07 16.31 22.07
CA LYS A 935 1.61 16.35 22.31
C LYS A 935 0.83 16.86 21.10
N VAL A 936 1.32 17.93 20.46
CA VAL A 936 0.73 18.47 19.23
C VAL A 936 0.78 17.44 18.11
N ILE A 937 1.93 16.76 17.92
CA ILE A 937 2.06 15.69 16.92
C ILE A 937 1.04 14.58 17.18
N MET A 938 0.88 14.16 18.43
CA MET A 938 -0.12 13.16 18.80
C MET A 938 -1.54 13.60 18.43
N ALA A 939 -1.90 14.85 18.74
CA ALA A 939 -3.22 15.38 18.44
C ALA A 939 -3.49 15.48 16.92
N VAL A 940 -2.49 15.90 16.13
CA VAL A 940 -2.60 15.97 14.67
C VAL A 940 -2.76 14.58 14.06
N LEU A 941 -1.95 13.60 14.48
CA LEU A 941 -2.04 12.23 13.98
C LEU A 941 -3.37 11.56 14.36
N LEU A 942 -3.82 11.76 15.60
CA LEU A 942 -5.12 11.27 16.04
C LEU A 942 -6.27 11.94 15.27
N GLY A 943 -6.23 13.26 15.10
CA GLY A 943 -7.21 14.01 14.32
C GLY A 943 -7.29 13.53 12.88
N ALA A 944 -6.14 13.25 12.25
CA ALA A 944 -6.09 12.68 10.90
C ALA A 944 -6.74 11.30 10.82
N CYS A 945 -6.43 10.39 11.77
CA CYS A 945 -7.09 9.09 11.85
C CYS A 945 -8.61 9.24 12.02
N CYS A 946 -9.06 10.10 12.94
CA CYS A 946 -10.48 10.31 13.18
C CYS A 946 -11.20 10.87 11.94
N LEU A 947 -10.66 11.92 11.31
CA LEU A 947 -11.24 12.49 10.10
C LEU A 947 -11.35 11.45 8.99
N SER A 948 -10.33 10.61 8.84
CA SER A 948 -10.30 9.57 7.82
C SER A 948 -11.35 8.46 7.99
N MET A 949 -11.89 8.30 9.21
CA MET A 949 -12.95 7.34 9.53
C MET A 949 -14.35 7.95 9.48
N ILE A 950 -14.50 9.25 9.78
CA ILE A 950 -15.81 9.94 9.77
C ILE A 950 -16.26 10.26 8.35
N ILE A 951 -15.30 10.59 7.48
CA ILE A 951 -15.63 11.22 6.20
C ILE A 951 -16.27 10.26 5.20
N PRO A 952 -15.85 8.99 5.06
CA PRO A 952 -16.56 8.03 4.20
C PRO A 952 -18.06 7.90 4.53
N PRO A 953 -18.47 7.60 5.79
CA PRO A 953 -19.90 7.48 6.12
C PRO A 953 -20.65 8.82 6.04
N VAL A 954 -19.99 9.96 6.29
CA VAL A 954 -20.56 11.29 6.03
C VAL A 954 -20.83 11.48 4.54
N GLN A 955 -19.87 11.17 3.67
CA GLN A 955 -20.02 11.30 2.23
C GLN A 955 -21.15 10.42 1.71
N GLU A 956 -21.21 9.17 2.13
CA GLU A 956 -22.26 8.22 1.78
C GLU A 956 -23.65 8.75 2.16
N ARG A 957 -23.78 9.28 3.39
CA ARG A 957 -25.03 9.87 3.89
C ARG A 957 -25.51 11.07 3.06
N PHE A 958 -24.59 11.90 2.56
CA PHE A 958 -24.94 13.13 1.82
C PHE A 958 -24.94 12.97 0.30
N SER A 959 -24.31 11.93 -0.25
CA SER A 959 -24.23 11.72 -1.71
C SER A 959 -25.48 11.07 -2.30
N GLY A 960 -26.46 10.65 -1.49
CA GLY A 960 -27.76 10.17 -1.95
C GLY A 960 -27.67 9.08 -3.02
N SER A 961 -26.76 8.12 -2.84
CA SER A 961 -26.45 7.10 -3.85
C SER A 961 -27.72 6.39 -4.34
N PRO A 962 -28.03 6.42 -5.66
CA PRO A 962 -29.12 5.65 -6.24
C PRO A 962 -28.98 4.15 -5.98
N ASP A 963 -27.75 3.68 -5.74
CA ASP A 963 -27.45 2.28 -5.44
C ASP A 963 -28.01 1.84 -4.08
N ASP A 964 -28.16 2.72 -3.08
CA ASP A 964 -28.70 2.33 -1.78
C ASP A 964 -30.20 2.04 -1.86
N LEU A 965 -30.94 2.86 -2.61
CA LEU A 965 -32.38 2.65 -2.79
C LEU A 965 -32.64 1.45 -3.70
N SER A 966 -31.85 1.26 -4.76
CA SER A 966 -31.99 0.12 -5.66
C SER A 966 -31.50 -1.19 -5.02
N SER A 967 -30.43 -1.18 -4.22
CA SER A 967 -29.97 -2.32 -3.41
C SER A 967 -31.00 -2.70 -2.36
N PHE A 968 -31.57 -1.72 -1.66
CA PHE A 968 -32.59 -1.94 -0.65
C PHE A 968 -33.89 -2.45 -1.29
N GLN A 969 -34.34 -1.87 -2.40
CA GLN A 969 -35.47 -2.36 -3.19
C GLN A 969 -35.22 -3.77 -3.74
N TYR A 970 -34.00 -4.07 -4.19
CA TYR A 970 -33.59 -5.39 -4.68
C TYR A 970 -33.56 -6.45 -3.57
N ILE A 971 -33.06 -6.09 -2.38
CA ILE A 971 -33.04 -6.98 -1.20
C ILE A 971 -34.46 -7.24 -0.68
N VAL A 972 -35.32 -6.21 -0.66
CA VAL A 972 -36.72 -6.33 -0.22
C VAL A 972 -37.54 -7.17 -1.22
N ALA A 973 -37.36 -6.96 -2.52
CA ALA A 973 -38.09 -7.70 -3.57
C ALA A 973 -37.82 -9.21 -3.55
N ARG A 974 -36.66 -9.65 -3.03
CA ARG A 974 -36.25 -11.06 -3.03
C ARG A 974 -36.63 -11.84 -1.76
N ASN A 975 -37.30 -11.21 -0.78
CA ASN A 975 -37.29 -11.72 0.59
C ASN A 975 -38.65 -12.15 1.14
N ARG A 976 -38.72 -13.31 1.82
CA ARG A 976 -39.94 -13.81 2.51
C ARG A 976 -40.46 -12.84 3.56
N SER A 977 -39.57 -12.02 4.14
CA SER A 977 -39.90 -10.93 5.07
C SER A 977 -40.92 -9.96 4.47
N ALA A 978 -40.88 -9.72 3.15
CA ALA A 978 -41.75 -8.76 2.47
C ALA A 978 -43.23 -9.19 2.46
N LEU A 979 -43.53 -10.49 2.47
CA LEU A 979 -44.89 -11.03 2.65
C LEU A 979 -45.43 -10.76 4.06
N VAL A 980 -44.58 -10.88 5.08
CA VAL A 980 -44.94 -10.56 6.47
C VAL A 980 -45.16 -9.06 6.63
N TRP A 981 -44.36 -8.24 5.94
CA TRP A 981 -44.58 -6.80 5.81
C TRP A 981 -45.90 -6.46 5.12
N GLY A 982 -46.17 -7.08 3.96
CA GLY A 982 -47.43 -6.88 3.23
C GLY A 982 -48.65 -7.28 4.06
N LYS A 983 -48.58 -8.40 4.79
CA LYS A 983 -49.63 -8.86 5.70
C LYS A 983 -49.80 -7.92 6.90
N TRP A 984 -48.72 -7.49 7.54
CA TRP A 984 -48.78 -6.54 8.66
C TRP A 984 -49.35 -5.19 8.22
N ILE A 985 -48.95 -4.68 7.04
CA ILE A 985 -49.46 -3.44 6.47
C ILE A 985 -50.96 -3.58 6.16
N ALA A 986 -51.40 -4.69 5.56
CA ALA A 986 -52.81 -4.97 5.29
C ALA A 986 -53.65 -5.06 6.58
N GLU A 987 -53.12 -5.68 7.64
CA GLU A 987 -53.79 -5.82 8.93
C GLU A 987 -53.88 -4.49 9.71
N ASN A 988 -52.93 -3.56 9.51
CA ASN A 988 -52.86 -2.30 10.25
C ASN A 988 -53.35 -1.07 9.48
N LEU A 989 -53.55 -1.15 8.16
CA LEU A 989 -54.22 -0.11 7.37
C LEU A 989 -55.73 -0.02 7.66
N HIS A 990 -56.37 -1.13 8.05
CA HIS A 990 -57.79 -1.15 8.39
C HIS A 990 -58.13 -0.42 9.70
N ASN A 991 -57.16 -0.28 10.61
CA ASN A 991 -57.31 0.47 11.85
C ASN A 991 -56.54 1.78 11.73
N SER A 992 -57.25 2.87 11.44
CA SER A 992 -56.79 4.24 11.14
C SER A 992 -55.92 4.93 12.23
N ARG A 993 -54.79 4.34 12.61
CA ARG A 993 -53.85 4.88 13.62
C ARG A 993 -52.42 5.14 13.14
N ILE A 994 -52.12 5.03 11.85
CA ILE A 994 -50.77 5.29 11.33
C ILE A 994 -50.83 6.39 10.26
N ALA A 995 -50.63 7.63 10.68
CA ALA A 995 -50.66 8.81 9.81
C ALA A 995 -49.32 9.14 9.12
N PHE A 996 -48.29 8.30 9.23
CA PHE A 996 -47.00 8.56 8.58
C PHE A 996 -46.30 7.25 8.24
N ILE A 997 -46.56 6.72 7.04
CA ILE A 997 -45.70 5.72 6.41
C ILE A 997 -44.65 6.52 5.61
N PRO A 998 -43.35 6.40 5.91
CA PRO A 998 -42.31 7.08 5.14
C PRO A 998 -42.41 6.73 3.64
N PRO A 999 -42.21 7.69 2.72
CA PRO A 999 -42.29 7.45 1.27
C PRO A 999 -41.43 6.29 0.79
N GLU A 1000 -40.28 6.05 1.45
CA GLU A 1000 -39.38 4.94 1.15
C GLU A 1000 -40.03 3.59 1.44
N VAL A 1001 -40.76 3.48 2.56
CA VAL A 1001 -41.50 2.25 2.93
C VAL A 1001 -42.64 2.00 1.95
N LEU A 1002 -43.35 3.07 1.55
CA LEU A 1002 -44.41 2.96 0.55
C LEU A 1002 -43.86 2.48 -0.80
N SER A 1003 -42.73 3.05 -1.25
CA SER A 1003 -42.05 2.66 -2.49
C SER A 1003 -41.57 1.20 -2.49
N CYS A 1004 -41.15 0.69 -1.33
CA CYS A 1004 -40.77 -0.72 -1.17
C CYS A 1004 -41.98 -1.65 -1.31
N VAL A 1005 -43.14 -1.28 -0.77
CA VAL A 1005 -44.36 -2.08 -0.90
C VAL A 1005 -44.81 -2.13 -2.34
N THR A 1006 -44.82 -1.00 -3.06
CA THR A 1006 -45.15 -0.98 -4.49
C THR A 1006 -44.15 -1.78 -5.33
N ALA A 1007 -42.84 -1.66 -5.07
CA ALA A 1007 -41.83 -2.43 -5.78
C ALA A 1007 -41.96 -3.95 -5.53
N THR A 1008 -42.34 -4.35 -4.32
CA THR A 1008 -42.56 -5.76 -3.97
C THR A 1008 -43.82 -6.31 -4.66
N MET A 1009 -44.90 -5.54 -4.72
CA MET A 1009 -46.13 -5.92 -5.42
C MET A 1009 -45.89 -6.07 -6.93
N VAL A 1010 -45.17 -5.12 -7.55
CA VAL A 1010 -44.81 -5.17 -8.97
C VAL A 1010 -43.91 -6.37 -9.28
N TYR A 1011 -42.92 -6.66 -8.43
CA TYR A 1011 -42.04 -7.83 -8.60
C TYR A 1011 -42.80 -9.16 -8.43
N PHE A 1012 -43.79 -9.22 -7.53
CA PHE A 1012 -44.64 -10.41 -7.39
C PHE A 1012 -45.48 -10.64 -8.66
N ASP A 1013 -46.05 -9.59 -9.24
CA ASP A 1013 -46.79 -9.68 -10.50
C ASP A 1013 -45.88 -10.12 -11.68
N ASP A 1014 -44.64 -9.63 -11.74
CA ASP A 1014 -43.66 -9.99 -12.79
C ASP A 1014 -43.07 -11.42 -12.66
N VAL A 1015 -42.87 -11.90 -11.43
CA VAL A 1015 -42.38 -13.27 -11.17
C VAL A 1015 -43.48 -14.32 -11.39
N VAL A 1016 -44.74 -13.99 -11.11
CA VAL A 1016 -45.88 -14.87 -11.44
C VAL A 1016 -46.09 -14.94 -12.97
N ALA A 1017 -45.61 -13.95 -13.73
CA ALA A 1017 -45.77 -13.88 -15.19
C ALA A 1017 -44.62 -14.47 -16.02
N SER A 1018 -43.44 -14.80 -15.45
CA SER A 1018 -42.28 -15.27 -16.22
C SER A 1018 -41.61 -16.55 -15.67
N PRO A 1019 -41.57 -17.67 -16.43
CA PRO A 1019 -40.86 -18.87 -16.02
C PRO A 1019 -39.37 -18.75 -16.34
N SER A 1020 -38.62 -18.10 -15.45
CA SER A 1020 -37.15 -18.12 -15.44
C SER A 1020 -36.63 -19.44 -14.85
N PRO A 1021 -35.52 -20.02 -15.35
CA PRO A 1021 -34.93 -21.25 -14.81
C PRO A 1021 -34.36 -21.10 -13.37
N TYR A 1022 -34.34 -19.89 -12.81
CA TYR A 1022 -34.04 -19.63 -11.39
C TYR A 1022 -35.29 -19.47 -10.51
N GLY A 1023 -36.49 -19.46 -11.09
CA GLY A 1023 -37.75 -19.30 -10.37
C GLY A 1023 -38.21 -20.55 -9.62
N ALA A 1024 -37.72 -21.74 -10.01
CA ALA A 1024 -38.14 -23.02 -9.42
C ALA A 1024 -37.47 -23.36 -8.06
N LEU A 1025 -36.48 -22.58 -7.61
CA LEU A 1025 -35.79 -22.78 -6.33
C LEU A 1025 -36.32 -21.91 -5.19
N TYR A 1026 -37.29 -21.03 -5.46
CA TYR A 1026 -37.78 -20.02 -4.51
C TYR A 1026 -39.29 -19.77 -4.58
N THR A 1027 -40.07 -20.76 -4.99
CA THR A 1027 -41.52 -20.79 -4.72
C THR A 1027 -41.79 -21.70 -3.52
N PRO A 1028 -42.73 -21.35 -2.62
CA PRO A 1028 -43.13 -22.23 -1.52
C PRO A 1028 -43.73 -23.55 -2.01
#